data_AF-A0A1K2FB78-F1
#
_entry.id   AF-A0A1K2FB78-F1
#
_cell.length_a   1.000
_cell.length_b   1.000
_cell.length_c   1.000
_cell.angle_alpha   90.00
_cell.angle_beta   90.00
_cell.angle_gamma   90.00
#
_symmetry.space_group_name_H-M   'P 1'
#
loop_
_entity.id
_entity.type
_entity.pdbx_description
1 polymer ?
#
loop_
_entity_poly.entity_id
_entity_poly.type
_entity_poly.pdbx_seq_one_letter_code
_entity_poly.pdbx_strand_id
1 'polypeptide(L)'
;MCLAEGIPVHDPGPTISLEFWDKEARRDLRALAADPVFGSRLEGTVHAGLRPGGGSAISRLPHNPGIAAEVHGRIEKLLDALRGGGLAAADEAVEELHGLLDRPTAIALDGIEEALEALDLTGPLARALRSGLPEELGWTALEEALAEFRPDETVHTTCTWPVLTVYGETRAFAVDHEGRRGEHTLELPEGAGHPTVHWVGGQFLVAWTGSGDGNGVSTAYWSGSPADTFEPEQSYGLRPYGGSIQGGLGYQFQTPDGGGRFDGENVLRPGDTAGIGHRDYQMYDGRDFWSTEVFSEDRGSRGWARLDPATGVPTADRTLPDFHRPDSFPDGTRPFPDHRILAELPPGAPPSPLGQDGRLTGCRVNYRTPYAGPSPREFVLESADGRTASYRTTVWGRRPWGILALPAGGEDAVVVGSTTVRCHAAEDNSLLWQVRGFPGSRHRGPVRATLGEQAGPVPPPAFWHFLTPRDEPSSRALRAVTEEAVRELLRSGAEDGLPGVTDPRIRQGVARAVRLAADVLRRREELSHRVAVMRSGPVVELPDPVPDTRLVPALHGLLARLRGYEERPSQPQPALLTAVAADGRYLRGEIDDEVRVLALPAPPPEWAVLTGRTDVVAWRAVVAATPDEHRQALTALLDVWSRQPFAERGTTWRTGRAPEPGIAELRASGVPVASGPVRSDLVPFLQRAADPAPAGAEECETRTVTGDDTTRIPRLLALLAERGPLPVPEEAVDLFRWRTGVPRAIAALVLDGFAGSDDYAVHLKLCRAKPYKADRALVHEYDVARMNLRPKGRRAVLAAAVPADPAELWAPGGMTAAADRMAAEWSERLAVTPYADDGSHGAALAKDHGLPETWATALLTGRLAEAPLDAEGIRSAVTALTWAFSERPVGDPVAEGARLLLGRLTDIPADQLTALRALADRSATTPVPPGQYEANPLFSVPALVDEVAASLGVGRDAAALHLQLHAFDRPADRTVRRWNTWTLDHHRAVRKELTAAKAPRPASTPPAAVPPPAHERFACAWAEAGASPRR
;
A
#
# COMPACT_ATOMS: atom_id res chain seq x y z
N MET A 1 15.62 -20.80 -14.02
CA MET A 1 16.10 -22.20 -14.05
C MET A 1 17.04 -22.42 -15.22
N CYS A 2 16.57 -22.35 -16.47
CA CYS A 2 17.41 -22.58 -17.66
C CYS A 2 18.73 -21.80 -17.64
N LEU A 3 18.68 -20.47 -17.47
CA LEU A 3 19.89 -19.63 -17.38
C LEU A 3 20.85 -20.02 -16.24
N ALA A 4 20.32 -20.45 -15.09
CA ALA A 4 21.14 -20.87 -13.95
C ALA A 4 21.85 -22.22 -14.19
N GLU A 5 21.26 -23.08 -15.02
CA GLU A 5 21.83 -24.37 -15.44
C GLU A 5 22.66 -24.23 -16.74
N GLY A 6 22.92 -23.01 -17.21
CA GLY A 6 23.66 -22.74 -18.46
C GLY A 6 22.91 -23.11 -19.74
N ILE A 7 21.60 -23.32 -19.67
CA ILE A 7 20.74 -23.63 -20.82
C ILE A 7 20.34 -22.29 -21.49
N PRO A 8 20.71 -22.06 -22.76
CA PRO A 8 20.34 -20.84 -23.48
C PRO A 8 18.82 -20.66 -23.54
N VAL A 9 18.36 -19.45 -23.27
CA VAL A 9 16.95 -19.06 -23.42
C VAL A 9 16.85 -18.14 -24.63
N HIS A 10 16.02 -18.51 -25.60
CA HIS A 10 15.78 -17.69 -26.78
C HIS A 10 14.97 -16.44 -26.40
N ASP A 11 15.42 -15.25 -26.80
CA ASP A 11 14.66 -14.01 -26.64
C ASP A 11 13.42 -14.04 -27.55
N PRO A 12 12.18 -14.07 -27.01
CA PRO A 12 10.96 -14.05 -27.82
C PRO A 12 10.70 -12.70 -28.52
N GLY A 13 11.59 -11.72 -28.34
CA GLY A 13 11.49 -10.37 -28.91
C GLY A 13 10.88 -9.35 -27.94
N PRO A 14 11.00 -8.05 -28.26
CA PRO A 14 10.62 -6.95 -27.36
C PRO A 14 9.11 -6.81 -27.15
N THR A 15 8.29 -7.55 -27.90
CA THR A 15 6.84 -7.52 -27.82
C THR A 15 6.25 -8.39 -26.70
N ILE A 16 7.05 -9.33 -26.19
CA ILE A 16 6.62 -10.24 -25.13
C ILE A 16 7.10 -9.72 -23.77
N SER A 17 6.14 -9.41 -22.89
CA SER A 17 6.41 -8.91 -21.55
C SER A 17 6.91 -10.03 -20.63
N LEU A 18 7.89 -9.70 -19.79
CA LEU A 18 8.32 -10.56 -18.69
C LEU A 18 7.33 -10.37 -17.53
N GLU A 19 6.78 -11.48 -17.03
CA GLU A 19 5.93 -11.49 -15.84
C GLU A 19 6.77 -11.89 -14.62
N PHE A 20 6.66 -11.12 -13.53
CA PHE A 20 7.46 -11.31 -12.33
C PHE A 20 6.58 -11.87 -11.20
N TRP A 21 6.87 -13.10 -10.77
CA TRP A 21 6.14 -13.80 -9.70
C TRP A 21 6.89 -13.72 -8.36
N ASP A 22 6.82 -12.54 -7.74
CA ASP A 22 7.53 -12.17 -6.50
C ASP A 22 7.43 -13.24 -5.39
N LYS A 23 6.21 -13.49 -4.90
CA LYS A 23 5.94 -14.34 -3.72
C LYS A 23 6.06 -15.84 -3.96
N GLU A 24 6.14 -16.27 -5.22
CA GLU A 24 6.14 -17.68 -5.62
C GLU A 24 7.51 -18.15 -6.12
N ALA A 25 8.47 -17.23 -6.26
CA ALA A 25 9.82 -17.53 -6.69
C ALA A 25 10.55 -18.42 -5.66
N ARG A 26 10.72 -19.70 -5.99
CA ARG A 26 11.41 -20.69 -5.12
C ARG A 26 12.93 -20.71 -5.28
N ARG A 27 13.50 -19.90 -6.18
CA ARG A 27 14.95 -19.84 -6.49
C ARG A 27 15.40 -18.39 -6.60
N ASP A 28 16.69 -18.15 -6.38
CA ASP A 28 17.27 -16.83 -6.61
C ASP A 28 17.24 -16.46 -8.11
N LEU A 29 17.26 -15.15 -8.38
CA LEU A 29 17.13 -14.57 -9.71
C LEU A 29 18.47 -14.07 -10.25
N ARG A 30 19.61 -14.49 -9.67
CA ARG A 30 20.93 -13.96 -10.04
C ARG A 30 21.27 -14.24 -11.50
N ALA A 31 21.04 -15.47 -11.96
CA ALA A 31 21.31 -15.84 -13.35
C ALA A 31 20.39 -15.12 -14.35
N LEU A 32 19.14 -14.80 -13.97
CA LEU A 32 18.21 -14.06 -14.81
C LEU A 32 18.60 -12.57 -14.90
N ALA A 33 18.99 -11.98 -13.76
CA ALA A 33 19.40 -10.59 -13.70
C ALA A 33 20.77 -10.32 -14.34
N ALA A 34 21.66 -11.31 -14.35
CA ALA A 34 22.96 -11.22 -15.02
C ALA A 34 22.88 -11.40 -16.54
N ASP A 35 21.73 -11.83 -17.08
CA ASP A 35 21.53 -11.96 -18.51
C ASP A 35 21.37 -10.58 -19.17
N PRO A 36 22.09 -10.27 -20.26
CA PRO A 36 22.09 -8.94 -20.85
C PRO A 36 20.74 -8.51 -21.45
N VAL A 37 19.87 -9.45 -21.81
CA VAL A 37 18.55 -9.14 -22.38
C VAL A 37 17.48 -9.25 -21.31
N PHE A 38 17.45 -10.36 -20.59
CA PHE A 38 16.41 -10.63 -19.61
C PHE A 38 16.62 -9.89 -18.28
N GLY A 39 17.85 -9.48 -17.96
CA GLY A 39 18.15 -8.66 -16.79
C GLY A 39 17.53 -7.26 -16.89
N SER A 40 17.71 -6.60 -18.03
CA SER A 40 17.09 -5.28 -18.29
C SER A 40 15.55 -5.36 -18.31
N ARG A 41 14.97 -6.44 -18.88
CA ARG A 41 13.51 -6.67 -18.82
C ARG A 41 13.03 -6.94 -17.40
N LEU A 42 13.79 -7.67 -16.60
CA LEU A 42 13.48 -7.94 -15.20
C LEU A 42 13.48 -6.66 -14.38
N GLU A 43 14.51 -5.81 -14.51
CA GLU A 43 14.56 -4.48 -13.87
C GLU A 43 13.33 -3.67 -14.26
N GLY A 44 13.04 -3.56 -15.55
CA GLY A 44 11.90 -2.78 -16.05
C GLY A 44 10.55 -3.30 -15.54
N THR A 45 10.34 -4.62 -15.52
CA THR A 45 9.12 -5.24 -14.96
C THR A 45 8.99 -5.00 -13.46
N VAL A 46 10.08 -5.16 -12.70
CA VAL A 46 10.07 -4.95 -11.25
C VAL A 46 9.81 -3.48 -10.93
N HIS A 47 10.50 -2.57 -11.62
CA HIS A 47 10.35 -1.13 -11.47
C HIS A 47 8.92 -0.68 -11.81
N ALA A 48 8.33 -1.17 -12.91
CA ALA A 48 6.94 -0.86 -13.27
C ALA A 48 5.92 -1.34 -12.21
N GLY A 49 6.26 -2.35 -11.40
CA GLY A 49 5.46 -2.81 -10.28
C GLY A 49 5.66 -2.03 -8.96
N LEU A 50 6.57 -1.06 -8.94
CA LEU A 50 6.78 -0.17 -7.79
C LEU A 50 5.75 0.96 -7.79
N ARG A 51 5.26 1.31 -6.60
CA ARG A 51 4.47 2.53 -6.42
C ARG A 51 5.42 3.74 -6.39
N PRO A 52 4.95 4.95 -6.75
CA PRO A 52 5.74 6.18 -6.56
C PRO A 52 6.30 6.28 -5.14
N GLY A 53 7.58 6.63 -5.00
CA GLY A 53 8.30 6.66 -3.72
C GLY A 53 8.57 5.27 -3.12
N GLY A 54 8.50 4.21 -3.92
CA GLY A 54 8.81 2.83 -3.53
C GLY A 54 10.26 2.40 -3.77
N GLY A 55 11.15 3.33 -4.13
CA GLY A 55 12.56 3.07 -4.43
C GLY A 55 12.80 2.55 -5.84
N SER A 56 13.87 1.76 -5.99
CA SER A 56 14.27 1.14 -7.25
C SER A 56 14.08 -0.39 -7.23
N ALA A 57 14.45 -1.06 -8.33
CA ALA A 57 14.44 -2.52 -8.35
C ALA A 57 15.39 -3.14 -7.31
N ILE A 58 16.44 -2.42 -6.86
CA ILE A 58 17.34 -2.86 -5.78
C ILE A 58 16.56 -3.05 -4.47
N SER A 59 15.58 -2.20 -4.21
CA SER A 59 14.76 -2.24 -2.98
C SER A 59 13.95 -3.53 -2.88
N ARG A 60 13.51 -4.07 -4.03
CA ARG A 60 12.77 -5.34 -4.12
C ARG A 60 13.63 -6.58 -4.39
N LEU A 61 14.76 -6.43 -5.05
CA LEU A 61 15.67 -7.55 -5.36
C LEU A 61 17.07 -7.25 -4.81
N PRO A 62 17.24 -7.19 -3.47
CA PRO A 62 18.54 -6.89 -2.87
C PRO A 62 19.57 -7.98 -3.17
N HIS A 63 20.85 -7.62 -3.11
CA HIS A 63 21.99 -8.52 -3.32
C HIS A 63 22.03 -9.19 -4.71
N ASN A 64 21.53 -8.49 -5.73
CA ASN A 64 21.60 -8.91 -7.12
C ASN A 64 22.45 -7.93 -7.94
N PRO A 65 23.70 -8.27 -8.30
CA PRO A 65 24.59 -7.35 -9.00
C PRO A 65 24.11 -6.98 -10.41
N GLY A 66 23.38 -7.89 -11.09
CA GLY A 66 22.79 -7.59 -12.41
C GLY A 66 21.69 -6.53 -12.32
N ILE A 67 20.82 -6.61 -11.31
CA ILE A 67 19.82 -5.57 -11.04
C ILE A 67 20.49 -4.23 -10.67
N ALA A 68 21.53 -4.28 -9.83
CA ALA A 68 22.25 -3.07 -9.45
C ALA A 68 22.88 -2.36 -10.66
N ALA A 69 23.46 -3.11 -11.61
CA ALA A 69 24.02 -2.57 -12.84
C ALA A 69 22.95 -1.92 -13.74
N GLU A 70 21.79 -2.54 -13.92
CA GLU A 70 20.68 -1.98 -14.70
C GLU A 70 20.09 -0.71 -14.05
N VAL A 71 19.94 -0.71 -12.72
CA VAL A 71 19.50 0.48 -11.97
C VAL A 71 20.53 1.61 -12.07
N HIS A 72 21.82 1.30 -11.98
CA HIS A 72 22.89 2.29 -12.22
C HIS A 72 22.78 2.88 -13.63
N GLY A 73 22.60 2.03 -14.66
CA GLY A 73 22.41 2.50 -16.04
C GLY A 73 21.16 3.36 -16.25
N ARG A 74 20.08 3.12 -15.49
CA ARG A 74 18.91 4.01 -15.46
C ARG A 74 19.24 5.36 -14.82
N ILE A 75 19.94 5.35 -13.69
CA ILE A 75 20.31 6.56 -12.95
C ILE A 75 21.29 7.42 -13.74
N GLU A 76 22.27 6.82 -14.43
CA GLU A 76 23.19 7.57 -15.30
C GLU A 76 22.47 8.31 -16.41
N LYS A 77 21.40 7.75 -17.00
CA LYS A 77 20.59 8.48 -18.01
C LYS A 77 19.91 9.72 -17.43
N LEU A 78 19.50 9.66 -16.15
CA LEU A 78 18.90 10.82 -15.46
C LEU A 78 19.97 11.85 -15.10
N LEU A 79 21.16 11.40 -14.71
CA LEU A 79 22.32 12.28 -14.50
C LEU A 79 22.73 12.95 -15.81
N ASP A 80 22.74 12.23 -16.94
CA ASP A 80 23.00 12.80 -18.27
C ASP A 80 21.98 13.88 -18.66
N ALA A 81 20.70 13.68 -18.33
CA ALA A 81 19.68 14.72 -18.52
C ALA A 81 20.00 15.99 -17.69
N LEU A 82 20.49 15.83 -16.46
CA LEU A 82 20.95 16.93 -15.59
C LEU A 82 22.30 17.53 -16.00
N ARG A 83 23.12 16.82 -16.80
CA ARG A 83 24.38 17.34 -17.38
C ARG A 83 24.12 18.17 -18.64
N GLY A 84 23.19 17.76 -19.50
CA GLY A 84 23.02 18.41 -20.81
C GLY A 84 21.74 18.09 -21.60
N GLY A 85 20.74 17.45 -20.98
CA GLY A 85 19.48 17.10 -21.66
C GLY A 85 18.53 18.28 -21.94
N GLY A 86 18.84 19.48 -21.45
CA GLY A 86 17.91 20.62 -21.47
C GLY A 86 17.11 20.72 -20.17
N LEU A 87 16.58 21.90 -19.90
CA LEU A 87 16.09 22.23 -18.57
C LEU A 87 14.81 21.50 -18.16
N ALA A 88 13.87 21.26 -19.09
CA ALA A 88 12.66 20.51 -18.78
C ALA A 88 12.96 19.02 -18.53
N ALA A 89 13.92 18.44 -19.26
CA ALA A 89 14.42 17.09 -18.99
C ALA A 89 15.12 17.00 -17.63
N ALA A 90 15.96 17.99 -17.28
CA ALA A 90 16.62 18.09 -15.98
C ALA A 90 15.61 18.19 -14.81
N ASP A 91 14.54 18.97 -14.99
CA ASP A 91 13.45 19.08 -14.01
C ASP A 91 12.73 17.75 -13.79
N GLU A 92 12.42 16.99 -14.85
CA GLU A 92 11.84 15.65 -14.70
C GLU A 92 12.84 14.67 -14.07
N ALA A 93 14.12 14.74 -14.44
CA ALA A 93 15.16 13.85 -13.97
C ALA A 93 15.48 14.00 -12.48
N VAL A 94 15.56 15.22 -11.94
CA VAL A 94 15.83 15.43 -10.50
C VAL A 94 14.70 14.85 -9.63
N GLU A 95 13.46 14.94 -10.10
CA GLU A 95 12.31 14.37 -9.40
C GLU A 95 12.29 12.84 -9.47
N GLU A 96 12.59 12.27 -10.65
CA GLU A 96 12.70 10.82 -10.79
C GLU A 96 13.83 10.26 -9.92
N LEU A 97 14.99 10.92 -9.90
CA LEU A 97 16.10 10.56 -9.02
C LEU A 97 15.71 10.63 -7.54
N HIS A 98 14.94 11.65 -7.13
CA HIS A 98 14.43 11.75 -5.76
C HIS A 98 13.59 10.53 -5.35
N GLY A 99 12.82 9.97 -6.28
CA GLY A 99 12.01 8.77 -6.07
C GLY A 99 12.80 7.45 -6.13
N LEU A 100 13.89 7.41 -6.92
CA LEU A 100 14.73 6.22 -7.13
C LEU A 100 15.82 6.05 -6.06
N LEU A 101 16.43 7.16 -5.60
CA LEU A 101 17.52 7.17 -4.62
C LEU A 101 16.99 7.03 -3.19
N ASP A 102 16.38 5.88 -2.92
CA ASP A 102 16.10 5.42 -1.56
C ASP A 102 17.37 4.84 -0.91
N ARG A 103 17.33 4.59 0.41
CA ARG A 103 18.52 4.17 1.16
C ARG A 103 19.23 2.94 0.56
N PRO A 104 18.55 1.83 0.19
CA PRO A 104 19.20 0.69 -0.46
C PRO A 104 19.91 1.07 -1.76
N THR A 105 19.28 1.90 -2.60
CA THR A 105 19.85 2.34 -3.87
C THR A 105 21.05 3.27 -3.65
N ALA A 106 20.93 4.26 -2.76
CA ALA A 106 22.00 5.19 -2.44
C ALA A 106 23.24 4.48 -1.87
N ILE A 107 23.07 3.46 -1.03
CA ILE A 107 24.19 2.66 -0.49
C ILE A 107 24.83 1.79 -1.58
N ALA A 108 24.04 1.25 -2.51
CA ALA A 108 24.53 0.34 -3.55
C ALA A 108 25.30 1.03 -4.69
N LEU A 109 25.19 2.34 -4.84
CA LEU A 109 25.82 3.11 -5.92
C LEU A 109 27.06 3.84 -5.42
N ASP A 110 28.23 3.37 -5.83
CA ASP A 110 29.48 4.07 -5.59
C ASP A 110 29.60 5.30 -6.52
N GLY A 111 30.16 6.41 -6.00
CA GLY A 111 30.38 7.63 -6.78
C GLY A 111 29.16 8.55 -6.96
N ILE A 112 27.99 8.18 -6.42
CA ILE A 112 26.75 8.94 -6.61
C ILE A 112 26.79 10.32 -5.95
N GLU A 113 27.49 10.47 -4.83
CA GLU A 113 27.64 11.76 -4.13
C GLU A 113 28.43 12.75 -4.99
N GLU A 114 29.58 12.32 -5.52
CA GLU A 114 30.42 13.11 -6.41
C GLU A 114 29.72 13.42 -7.73
N ALA A 115 28.98 12.43 -8.28
CA ALA A 115 28.21 12.60 -9.51
C ALA A 115 27.10 13.64 -9.34
N LEU A 116 26.40 13.65 -8.20
CA LEU A 116 25.41 14.67 -7.89
C LEU A 116 26.08 16.03 -7.66
N GLU A 117 27.14 16.12 -6.86
CA GLU A 117 27.83 17.37 -6.52
C GLU A 117 28.34 18.12 -7.78
N ALA A 118 28.73 17.40 -8.83
CA ALA A 118 29.21 17.97 -10.09
C ALA A 118 28.14 18.68 -10.94
N LEU A 119 26.84 18.54 -10.64
CA LEU A 119 25.74 19.06 -11.47
C LEU A 119 25.40 20.53 -11.17
N ASP A 120 25.89 21.48 -11.96
CA ASP A 120 25.70 22.92 -11.73
C ASP A 120 24.53 23.56 -12.51
N LEU A 121 23.81 22.77 -13.31
CA LEU A 121 22.71 23.18 -14.19
C LEU A 121 23.10 24.18 -15.30
N THR A 122 24.40 24.47 -15.50
CA THR A 122 24.89 25.32 -16.60
C THR A 122 24.55 24.70 -17.96
N GLY A 123 24.82 23.39 -18.13
CA GLY A 123 24.55 22.67 -19.37
C GLY A 123 23.06 22.64 -19.77
N PRO A 124 22.15 22.20 -18.89
CA PRO A 124 20.71 22.18 -19.19
C PRO A 124 20.10 23.55 -19.49
N LEU A 125 20.49 24.59 -18.75
CA LEU A 125 20.00 25.95 -19.01
C LEU A 125 20.57 26.49 -20.33
N ALA A 126 21.87 26.28 -20.61
CA ALA A 126 22.46 26.65 -21.89
C ALA A 126 21.74 25.97 -23.06
N ARG A 127 21.49 24.65 -22.97
CA ARG A 127 20.75 23.94 -24.01
C ARG A 127 19.33 24.46 -24.16
N ALA A 128 18.59 24.71 -23.08
CA ALA A 128 17.22 25.25 -23.17
C ALA A 128 17.17 26.59 -23.92
N LEU A 129 18.12 27.49 -23.66
CA LEU A 129 18.21 28.77 -24.36
C LEU A 129 18.63 28.57 -25.83
N ARG A 130 19.63 27.71 -26.10
CA ARG A 130 20.18 27.47 -27.45
C ARG A 130 19.32 26.57 -28.34
N SER A 131 18.48 25.69 -27.80
CA SER A 131 17.52 24.90 -28.58
C SER A 131 16.31 25.75 -28.96
N GLY A 132 15.83 26.56 -28.01
CA GLY A 132 14.81 27.58 -28.19
C GLY A 132 13.62 27.44 -27.26
N LEU A 133 12.97 28.57 -27.01
CA LEU A 133 11.88 28.73 -26.05
C LEU A 133 10.54 28.86 -26.80
N PRO A 134 9.43 28.37 -26.21
CA PRO A 134 8.11 28.52 -26.81
C PRO A 134 7.70 30.00 -26.94
N GLU A 135 8.24 30.89 -26.09
CA GLU A 135 8.01 32.33 -26.15
C GLU A 135 8.56 33.00 -27.41
N GLU A 136 9.48 32.36 -28.16
CA GLU A 136 10.03 32.93 -29.39
C GLU A 136 9.01 32.93 -30.55
N LEU A 137 7.99 32.08 -30.45
CA LEU A 137 6.93 31.97 -31.44
C LEU A 137 5.66 32.71 -30.98
N GLY A 138 5.01 33.38 -31.90
CA GLY A 138 3.77 34.12 -31.65
C GLY A 138 2.84 34.15 -32.84
N TRP A 139 1.58 34.44 -32.56
CA TRP A 139 0.56 34.70 -33.59
C TRP A 139 -0.19 35.96 -33.20
N THR A 140 0.24 37.09 -33.78
CA THR A 140 -0.21 38.43 -33.42
C THR A 140 -1.73 38.55 -33.41
N ALA A 141 -2.41 38.08 -34.45
CA ALA A 141 -3.86 38.16 -34.56
C ALA A 141 -4.59 37.38 -33.45
N LEU A 142 -4.07 36.21 -33.07
CA LEU A 142 -4.62 35.42 -31.96
C LEU A 142 -4.40 36.15 -30.62
N GLU A 143 -3.20 36.69 -30.39
CA GLU A 143 -2.87 37.41 -29.16
C GLU A 143 -3.70 38.67 -28.97
N GLU A 144 -3.94 39.42 -30.05
CA GLU A 144 -4.84 40.58 -30.04
C GLU A 144 -6.27 40.18 -29.69
N ALA A 145 -6.77 39.06 -30.22
CA ALA A 145 -8.10 38.55 -29.86
C ALA A 145 -8.16 38.09 -28.38
N LEU A 146 -7.11 37.44 -27.88
CA LEU A 146 -7.01 36.99 -26.49
C LEU A 146 -6.92 38.16 -25.50
N ALA A 147 -6.23 39.24 -25.86
CA ALA A 147 -6.01 40.41 -25.01
C ALA A 147 -7.31 41.14 -24.63
N GLU A 148 -8.37 40.95 -25.41
CA GLU A 148 -9.65 41.57 -25.14
C GLU A 148 -10.55 40.74 -24.20
N PHE A 149 -10.22 39.48 -23.89
CA PHE A 149 -10.96 38.69 -22.88
C PHE A 149 -10.51 39.07 -21.48
N ARG A 150 -11.36 38.80 -20.47
CA ARG A 150 -10.96 39.07 -19.09
C ARG A 150 -9.87 38.09 -18.66
N PRO A 151 -8.86 38.52 -17.87
CA PRO A 151 -7.77 37.63 -17.45
C PRO A 151 -8.21 36.37 -16.68
N ASP A 152 -9.35 36.42 -16.01
CA ASP A 152 -9.93 35.31 -15.23
C ASP A 152 -10.96 34.48 -16.01
N GLU A 153 -11.29 34.87 -17.24
CA GLU A 153 -12.26 34.19 -18.09
C GLU A 153 -11.64 32.93 -18.73
N THR A 154 -12.39 31.83 -18.74
CA THR A 154 -11.97 30.61 -19.42
C THR A 154 -12.29 30.71 -20.91
N VAL A 155 -11.24 30.79 -21.73
CA VAL A 155 -11.38 30.86 -23.20
C VAL A 155 -11.26 29.47 -23.82
N HIS A 156 -12.19 29.14 -24.70
CA HIS A 156 -12.25 27.90 -25.47
C HIS A 156 -12.01 28.15 -26.95
N THR A 157 -11.77 27.07 -27.71
CA THR A 157 -11.54 27.16 -29.16
C THR A 157 -12.27 26.09 -29.94
N THR A 158 -12.73 26.42 -31.16
CA THR A 158 -13.13 25.45 -32.19
C THR A 158 -12.40 25.74 -33.49
N CYS A 159 -12.37 24.76 -34.40
CA CYS A 159 -11.52 24.78 -35.58
C CYS A 159 -12.36 24.77 -36.88
N THR A 160 -12.05 25.71 -37.78
CA THR A 160 -12.50 25.70 -39.17
C THR A 160 -11.35 26.21 -40.05
N TRP A 161 -10.31 25.39 -40.24
CA TRP A 161 -9.09 25.70 -41.00
C TRP A 161 -9.38 26.49 -42.29
N PRO A 162 -8.73 27.66 -42.48
CA PRO A 162 -7.66 28.26 -41.67
C PRO A 162 -8.12 29.18 -40.54
N VAL A 163 -9.42 29.24 -40.23
CA VAL A 163 -10.00 30.11 -39.20
C VAL A 163 -10.10 29.40 -37.85
N LEU A 164 -9.50 29.99 -36.81
CA LEU A 164 -9.65 29.58 -35.42
C LEU A 164 -10.75 30.43 -34.78
N THR A 165 -11.77 29.77 -34.21
CA THR A 165 -12.74 30.46 -33.37
C THR A 165 -12.25 30.41 -31.93
N VAL A 166 -12.07 31.58 -31.31
CA VAL A 166 -11.80 31.72 -29.87
C VAL A 166 -13.01 32.35 -29.20
N TYR A 167 -13.49 31.78 -28.10
CA TYR A 167 -14.71 32.25 -27.46
C TYR A 167 -14.68 32.04 -25.95
N GLY A 168 -15.36 32.92 -25.24
CA GLY A 168 -15.51 32.90 -23.79
C GLY A 168 -16.97 32.77 -23.38
N GLU A 169 -17.34 33.43 -22.30
CA GLU A 169 -18.70 33.41 -21.75
C GLU A 169 -19.65 34.33 -22.51
N THR A 170 -19.15 35.47 -23.00
CA THR A 170 -20.00 36.55 -23.54
C THR A 170 -19.69 36.93 -24.97
N ARG A 171 -18.59 36.45 -25.56
CA ARG A 171 -18.13 36.87 -26.89
C ARG A 171 -17.28 35.83 -27.59
N ALA A 172 -17.22 35.92 -28.91
CA ALA A 172 -16.43 35.07 -29.78
C ALA A 172 -15.74 35.86 -30.90
N PHE A 173 -14.56 35.40 -31.30
CA PHE A 173 -13.78 35.93 -32.42
C PHE A 173 -13.41 34.81 -33.39
N ALA A 174 -13.46 35.11 -34.67
CA ALA A 174 -12.90 34.28 -35.73
C ALA A 174 -11.60 34.93 -36.20
N VAL A 175 -10.50 34.18 -36.16
CA VAL A 175 -9.14 34.70 -36.44
C VAL A 175 -8.42 33.78 -37.41
N ASP A 176 -7.74 34.34 -38.40
CA ASP A 176 -6.87 33.61 -39.34
C ASP A 176 -5.45 34.21 -39.38
N HIS A 177 -4.64 33.79 -40.36
CA HIS A 177 -3.26 34.24 -40.50
C HIS A 177 -3.13 35.74 -40.82
N GLU A 178 -4.15 36.38 -41.38
CA GLU A 178 -4.16 37.81 -41.72
C GLU A 178 -4.68 38.67 -40.56
N GLY A 179 -5.68 38.18 -39.81
CA GLY A 179 -6.28 38.97 -38.75
C GLY A 179 -7.64 38.46 -38.27
N ARG A 180 -8.41 39.38 -37.70
CA ARG A 180 -9.79 39.11 -37.28
C ARG A 180 -10.72 39.06 -38.50
N ARG A 181 -11.48 37.97 -38.62
CA ARG A 181 -12.49 37.71 -39.65
C ARG A 181 -13.91 38.06 -39.21
N GLY A 182 -14.18 37.99 -37.92
CA GLY A 182 -15.47 38.32 -37.35
C GLY A 182 -15.44 38.37 -35.84
N GLU A 183 -16.48 38.97 -35.27
CA GLU A 183 -16.75 39.08 -33.84
C GLU A 183 -18.24 38.91 -33.60
N HIS A 184 -18.62 38.31 -32.46
CA HIS A 184 -20.01 38.16 -32.05
C HIS A 184 -20.15 38.20 -30.53
N THR A 185 -21.13 38.96 -30.03
CA THR A 185 -21.55 38.94 -28.63
C THR A 185 -22.58 37.82 -28.45
N LEU A 186 -22.34 36.91 -27.50
CA LEU A 186 -23.19 35.74 -27.29
C LEU A 186 -24.52 36.16 -26.64
N GLU A 187 -25.63 35.74 -27.25
CA GLU A 187 -27.00 35.96 -26.76
C GLU A 187 -27.54 34.65 -26.20
N LEU A 188 -27.13 34.32 -24.96
CA LEU A 188 -27.54 33.08 -24.28
C LEU A 188 -28.66 33.37 -23.26
N PRO A 189 -29.67 32.48 -23.13
CA PRO A 189 -30.69 32.63 -22.11
C PRO A 189 -30.14 32.42 -20.70
N GLU A 190 -30.82 32.98 -19.69
CA GLU A 190 -30.44 32.78 -18.29
C GLU A 190 -30.48 31.27 -17.94
N GLY A 191 -29.40 30.77 -17.32
CA GLY A 191 -29.27 29.35 -16.98
C GLY A 191 -28.83 28.43 -18.13
N ALA A 192 -28.46 28.97 -19.30
CA ALA A 192 -27.78 28.20 -20.34
C ALA A 192 -26.50 27.54 -19.80
N GLY A 193 -26.25 26.29 -20.17
CA GLY A 193 -24.96 25.66 -19.93
C GLY A 193 -23.85 26.26 -20.81
N HIS A 194 -22.64 25.74 -20.69
CA HIS A 194 -21.48 26.27 -21.42
C HIS A 194 -21.69 26.23 -22.94
N PRO A 195 -21.46 27.36 -23.66
CA PRO A 195 -21.62 27.40 -25.10
C PRO A 195 -20.48 26.71 -25.84
N THR A 196 -20.72 26.41 -27.11
CA THR A 196 -19.72 26.11 -28.13
C THR A 196 -20.00 26.99 -29.34
N VAL A 197 -18.95 27.52 -29.95
CA VAL A 197 -19.07 28.50 -31.03
C VAL A 197 -18.19 28.08 -32.19
N HIS A 198 -18.77 27.98 -33.39
CA HIS A 198 -18.08 27.53 -34.61
C HIS A 198 -18.19 28.57 -35.71
N TRP A 199 -17.08 28.85 -36.40
CA TRP A 199 -17.09 29.69 -37.60
C TRP A 199 -17.54 28.88 -38.82
N VAL A 200 -18.54 29.37 -39.55
CA VAL A 200 -19.07 28.75 -40.77
C VAL A 200 -19.49 29.84 -41.75
N GLY A 201 -18.86 29.89 -42.92
CA GLY A 201 -19.35 30.70 -44.05
C GLY A 201 -19.53 32.20 -43.79
N GLY A 202 -18.76 32.81 -42.88
CA GLY A 202 -18.91 34.22 -42.52
C GLY A 202 -19.80 34.51 -41.31
N GLN A 203 -20.37 33.48 -40.68
CA GLN A 203 -21.20 33.59 -39.47
C GLN A 203 -20.69 32.68 -38.35
N PHE A 204 -21.13 32.94 -37.12
CA PHE A 204 -20.92 32.05 -35.99
C PHE A 204 -22.17 31.19 -35.76
N LEU A 205 -21.97 29.88 -35.68
CA LEU A 205 -22.94 28.94 -35.11
C LEU A 205 -22.67 28.83 -33.61
N VAL A 206 -23.61 29.32 -32.80
CA VAL A 206 -23.54 29.26 -31.33
C VAL A 206 -24.48 28.19 -30.85
N ALA A 207 -24.00 27.25 -30.02
CA ALA A 207 -24.81 26.17 -29.48
C ALA A 207 -24.52 25.93 -28.00
N TRP A 208 -25.49 25.45 -27.23
CA TRP A 208 -25.36 25.22 -25.78
C TRP A 208 -26.25 24.07 -25.31
N THR A 209 -26.04 23.64 -24.07
CA THR A 209 -26.89 22.66 -23.39
C THR A 209 -28.05 23.37 -22.70
N GLY A 210 -29.30 22.97 -22.99
CA GLY A 210 -30.50 23.52 -22.37
C GLY A 210 -30.65 23.17 -20.88
N SER A 211 -31.55 23.87 -20.19
CA SER A 211 -31.84 23.62 -18.77
C SER A 211 -32.70 22.36 -18.60
N GLY A 212 -32.10 21.21 -18.27
CA GLY A 212 -32.86 20.04 -17.81
C GLY A 212 -32.45 18.66 -18.33
N ASP A 213 -31.62 18.57 -19.37
CA ASP A 213 -31.27 17.29 -20.00
C ASP A 213 -29.77 16.92 -19.89
N GLY A 214 -29.50 15.62 -19.75
CA GLY A 214 -28.16 15.07 -19.59
C GLY A 214 -27.26 15.26 -20.81
N ASN A 215 -25.96 15.49 -20.55
CA ASN A 215 -24.80 15.42 -21.45
C ASN A 215 -25.08 15.51 -22.98
N GLY A 216 -25.44 16.70 -23.48
CA GLY A 216 -25.47 17.01 -24.91
C GLY A 216 -25.93 18.43 -25.24
N VAL A 217 -25.39 19.03 -26.31
CA VAL A 217 -25.88 20.30 -26.87
C VAL A 217 -27.29 20.08 -27.43
N SER A 218 -28.24 20.94 -27.06
CA SER A 218 -29.67 20.79 -27.39
C SER A 218 -30.26 22.01 -28.12
N THR A 219 -29.54 23.13 -28.19
CA THR A 219 -30.05 24.36 -28.81
C THR A 219 -28.92 25.13 -29.47
N ALA A 220 -29.19 25.73 -30.63
CA ALA A 220 -28.26 26.54 -31.40
C ALA A 220 -28.94 27.73 -32.08
N TYR A 221 -28.16 28.75 -32.45
CA TYR A 221 -28.57 29.87 -33.31
C TYR A 221 -27.42 30.30 -34.25
N TRP A 222 -27.78 31.00 -35.32
CA TRP A 222 -26.84 31.66 -36.23
C TRP A 222 -26.65 33.12 -35.85
N SER A 223 -25.41 33.62 -35.82
CA SER A 223 -25.11 35.00 -35.38
C SER A 223 -25.82 36.11 -36.18
N GLY A 224 -26.23 35.82 -37.42
CA GLY A 224 -27.03 36.76 -38.23
C GLY A 224 -28.49 36.88 -37.77
N SER A 225 -29.00 35.88 -37.05
CA SER A 225 -30.36 35.84 -36.51
C SER A 225 -30.39 35.17 -35.12
N PRO A 226 -29.84 35.79 -34.06
CA PRO A 226 -29.73 35.15 -32.73
C PRO A 226 -31.06 34.76 -32.08
N ALA A 227 -32.16 35.44 -32.46
CA ALA A 227 -33.51 35.14 -31.98
C ALA A 227 -34.08 33.83 -32.57
N ASP A 228 -33.57 33.37 -33.72
CA ASP A 228 -34.05 32.17 -34.41
C ASP A 228 -33.27 30.94 -33.93
N THR A 229 -33.70 30.39 -32.80
CA THR A 229 -33.07 29.19 -32.21
C THR A 229 -33.63 27.89 -32.81
N PHE A 230 -32.81 26.85 -32.89
CA PHE A 230 -33.16 25.54 -33.40
C PHE A 230 -32.46 24.40 -32.64
N GLU A 231 -32.98 23.19 -32.77
CA GLU A 231 -32.35 21.96 -32.25
C GLU A 231 -31.48 21.34 -33.36
N PRO A 232 -30.16 21.20 -33.16
CA PRO A 232 -29.28 20.62 -34.17
C PRO A 232 -29.49 19.11 -34.30
N GLU A 233 -29.63 18.61 -35.52
CA GLU A 233 -29.80 17.16 -35.77
C GLU A 233 -28.56 16.34 -35.35
N GLN A 234 -27.37 16.92 -35.47
CA GLN A 234 -26.08 16.37 -35.09
C GLN A 234 -25.39 17.27 -34.06
N SER A 235 -25.33 16.82 -32.81
CA SER A 235 -24.73 17.59 -31.71
C SER A 235 -23.35 17.10 -31.27
N TYR A 236 -22.86 15.98 -31.83
CA TYR A 236 -21.63 15.34 -31.34
C TYR A 236 -20.37 16.20 -31.52
N GLY A 237 -20.25 16.87 -32.68
CA GLY A 237 -19.14 17.76 -33.02
C GLY A 237 -19.34 19.20 -32.55
N LEU A 238 -20.50 19.54 -32.00
CA LEU A 238 -20.77 20.82 -31.34
C LEU A 238 -20.12 20.81 -29.94
N ARG A 239 -18.79 20.94 -29.92
CA ARG A 239 -17.98 20.90 -28.72
C ARG A 239 -16.68 21.70 -28.90
N PRO A 240 -16.08 22.21 -27.82
CA PRO A 240 -14.74 22.77 -27.87
C PRO A 240 -13.71 21.73 -28.32
N TYR A 241 -12.63 22.21 -28.93
CA TYR A 241 -11.44 21.42 -29.19
C TYR A 241 -10.90 20.79 -27.90
N GLY A 242 -10.68 19.47 -27.93
CA GLY A 242 -10.24 18.68 -26.78
C GLY A 242 -9.08 17.74 -27.07
N GLY A 243 -8.38 17.92 -28.18
CA GLY A 243 -7.23 17.11 -28.60
C GLY A 243 -7.49 16.31 -29.88
N SER A 244 -6.66 15.31 -30.15
CA SER A 244 -6.77 14.52 -31.41
C SER A 244 -8.11 13.79 -31.55
N ILE A 245 -8.67 13.25 -30.46
CA ILE A 245 -9.95 12.52 -30.45
C ILE A 245 -11.16 13.46 -30.47
N GLN A 246 -10.98 14.72 -30.07
CA GLN A 246 -12.03 15.75 -30.02
C GLN A 246 -11.58 16.95 -30.85
N GLY A 247 -11.67 16.80 -32.18
CA GLY A 247 -11.31 17.85 -33.13
C GLY A 247 -10.10 17.59 -34.03
N GLY A 248 -9.60 16.35 -34.13
CA GLY A 248 -8.72 15.91 -35.24
C GLY A 248 -7.44 16.73 -35.42
N LEU A 249 -6.79 17.11 -34.31
CA LEU A 249 -5.62 18.01 -34.29
C LEU A 249 -5.89 19.45 -34.81
N GLY A 250 -7.14 19.80 -35.08
CA GLY A 250 -7.58 21.10 -35.59
C GLY A 250 -7.77 21.15 -37.11
N TYR A 251 -7.53 20.04 -37.82
CA TYR A 251 -7.72 19.95 -39.28
C TYR A 251 -9.18 19.67 -39.64
N GLN A 252 -10.03 20.69 -39.50
CA GLN A 252 -11.44 20.68 -39.92
C GLN A 252 -11.63 21.84 -40.90
N PHE A 253 -12.02 21.58 -42.15
CA PHE A 253 -11.81 22.55 -43.22
C PHE A 253 -13.03 23.41 -43.54
N GLN A 254 -12.82 24.69 -43.87
CA GLN A 254 -13.81 25.46 -44.62
C GLN A 254 -13.90 24.98 -46.08
N THR A 255 -15.00 25.28 -46.75
CA THR A 255 -15.12 25.06 -48.20
C THR A 255 -14.21 26.02 -48.98
N PRO A 256 -13.71 25.63 -50.19
CA PRO A 256 -12.82 26.50 -50.98
C PRO A 256 -13.41 27.87 -51.34
N ASP A 257 -14.74 27.97 -51.44
CA ASP A 257 -15.47 29.23 -51.67
C ASP A 257 -15.59 30.11 -50.42
N GLY A 258 -15.14 29.63 -49.25
CA GLY A 258 -15.25 30.30 -47.95
C GLY A 258 -16.67 30.41 -47.40
N GLY A 259 -17.68 29.87 -48.10
CA GLY A 259 -19.08 30.03 -47.74
C GLY A 259 -19.64 28.94 -46.81
N GLY A 260 -18.81 28.01 -46.32
CA GLY A 260 -19.26 26.82 -45.59
C GLY A 260 -18.14 26.09 -44.86
N ARG A 261 -18.50 25.01 -44.17
CA ARG A 261 -17.59 24.15 -43.39
C ARG A 261 -17.86 22.69 -43.69
N PHE A 262 -16.81 21.89 -43.92
CA PHE A 262 -16.92 20.44 -43.97
C PHE A 262 -17.06 19.87 -42.55
N ASP A 263 -18.15 19.18 -42.26
CA ASP A 263 -18.32 18.43 -41.01
C ASP A 263 -17.79 16.99 -41.08
N GLY A 264 -17.34 16.59 -42.28
CA GLY A 264 -16.79 15.28 -42.60
C GLY A 264 -17.79 14.34 -43.28
N GLU A 265 -19.09 14.63 -43.24
CA GLU A 265 -20.16 13.90 -43.96
C GLU A 265 -20.96 14.78 -44.93
N ASN A 266 -20.98 16.10 -44.70
CA ASN A 266 -21.69 17.11 -45.47
C ASN A 266 -20.94 18.47 -45.39
N VAL A 267 -21.44 19.44 -46.15
CA VAL A 267 -21.07 20.85 -46.01
C VAL A 267 -22.17 21.58 -45.23
N LEU A 268 -21.79 22.16 -44.08
CA LEU A 268 -22.63 23.04 -43.29
C LEU A 268 -22.50 24.48 -43.83
N ARG A 269 -23.62 25.14 -44.08
CA ARG A 269 -23.73 26.54 -44.54
C ARG A 269 -24.51 27.39 -43.51
N PRO A 270 -24.31 28.72 -43.48
CA PRO A 270 -25.14 29.60 -42.67
C PRO A 270 -26.64 29.44 -42.95
N GLY A 271 -27.43 29.28 -41.89
CA GLY A 271 -28.88 29.02 -41.96
C GLY A 271 -29.28 27.55 -41.88
N ASP A 272 -28.34 26.61 -42.06
CA ASP A 272 -28.62 25.17 -41.93
C ASP A 272 -28.86 24.76 -40.46
N THR A 273 -29.65 23.72 -40.25
CA THR A 273 -29.99 23.19 -38.91
C THR A 273 -29.37 21.82 -38.59
N ALA A 274 -28.59 21.25 -39.52
CA ALA A 274 -28.08 19.88 -39.39
C ALA A 274 -27.07 19.70 -38.23
N GLY A 275 -26.29 20.72 -37.87
CA GLY A 275 -25.26 20.64 -36.83
C GLY A 275 -23.92 20.09 -37.32
N ILE A 276 -23.15 19.44 -36.43
CA ILE A 276 -21.81 18.89 -36.73
C ILE A 276 -21.71 17.44 -36.23
N GLY A 277 -21.38 16.51 -37.14
CA GLY A 277 -21.23 15.08 -36.87
C GLY A 277 -19.93 14.67 -36.15
N HIS A 278 -19.57 13.38 -36.26
CA HIS A 278 -18.47 12.73 -35.51
C HIS A 278 -17.19 12.44 -36.31
N ARG A 279 -17.07 12.93 -37.55
CA ARG A 279 -15.89 12.75 -38.41
C ARG A 279 -14.86 13.88 -38.23
N ASP A 280 -14.16 13.82 -37.10
CA ASP A 280 -13.21 14.85 -36.69
C ASP A 280 -11.91 14.88 -37.52
N TYR A 281 -11.47 13.76 -38.10
CA TYR A 281 -10.22 13.70 -38.86
C TYR A 281 -10.46 14.01 -40.34
N GLN A 282 -9.83 15.08 -40.84
CA GLN A 282 -9.89 15.49 -42.24
C GLN A 282 -8.49 15.82 -42.80
N MET A 283 -8.35 15.77 -44.12
CA MET A 283 -7.13 16.18 -44.86
C MET A 283 -7.52 16.94 -46.13
N TYR A 284 -6.62 17.80 -46.60
CA TYR A 284 -6.76 18.53 -47.87
C TYR A 284 -5.40 18.62 -48.59
N ASP A 285 -5.34 18.21 -49.87
CA ASP A 285 -4.10 18.24 -50.66
C ASP A 285 -4.02 19.43 -51.64
N GLY A 286 -4.89 20.44 -51.48
CA GLY A 286 -5.02 21.55 -52.41
C GLY A 286 -6.02 21.30 -53.55
N ARG A 287 -6.49 20.06 -53.72
CA ARG A 287 -7.48 19.70 -54.75
C ARG A 287 -8.67 18.96 -54.18
N ASP A 288 -8.41 17.97 -53.35
CA ASP A 288 -9.35 16.97 -52.86
C ASP A 288 -9.35 16.94 -51.33
N PHE A 289 -10.49 16.54 -50.76
CA PHE A 289 -10.66 16.43 -49.31
C PHE A 289 -10.85 14.97 -48.91
N TRP A 290 -10.44 14.61 -47.70
CA TRP A 290 -10.70 13.30 -47.12
C TRP A 290 -11.23 13.43 -45.70
N SER A 291 -12.05 12.48 -45.26
CA SER A 291 -12.45 12.36 -43.85
C SER A 291 -12.44 10.92 -43.35
N THR A 292 -12.34 10.77 -42.03
CA THR A 292 -12.52 9.48 -41.35
C THR A 292 -13.01 9.63 -39.91
N GLU A 293 -13.40 8.52 -39.31
CA GLU A 293 -13.77 8.42 -37.90
C GLU A 293 -12.55 8.07 -37.04
N VAL A 294 -12.61 8.38 -35.74
CA VAL A 294 -11.56 7.99 -34.78
C VAL A 294 -11.42 6.46 -34.73
N PHE A 295 -10.19 5.94 -34.79
CA PHE A 295 -9.87 4.50 -34.78
C PHE A 295 -10.43 3.70 -35.97
N SER A 296 -10.67 4.35 -37.11
CA SER A 296 -11.30 3.73 -38.28
C SER A 296 -10.49 2.55 -38.86
N GLU A 297 -9.18 2.71 -39.04
CA GLU A 297 -8.32 1.68 -39.64
C GLU A 297 -8.10 0.46 -38.70
N ASP A 298 -8.13 0.66 -37.37
CA ASP A 298 -7.94 -0.41 -36.38
C ASP A 298 -9.19 -1.27 -36.15
N ARG A 299 -10.39 -0.73 -36.42
CA ARG A 299 -11.68 -1.40 -36.18
C ARG A 299 -12.24 -2.17 -37.38
N GLY A 300 -11.45 -2.33 -38.44
CA GLY A 300 -11.93 -2.94 -39.69
C GLY A 300 -12.97 -2.09 -40.43
N SER A 301 -13.01 -0.78 -40.16
CA SER A 301 -13.85 0.17 -40.88
C SER A 301 -13.19 0.56 -42.22
N ARG A 302 -13.93 1.19 -43.14
CA ARG A 302 -13.47 1.51 -44.51
C ARG A 302 -12.37 2.60 -44.58
N GLY A 303 -11.79 3.02 -43.45
CA GLY A 303 -10.69 3.99 -43.39
C GLY A 303 -11.04 5.38 -43.93
N TRP A 304 -10.05 6.08 -44.48
CA TRP A 304 -10.20 7.41 -45.10
C TRP A 304 -11.01 7.36 -46.39
N ALA A 305 -11.96 8.29 -46.56
CA ALA A 305 -12.78 8.45 -47.77
C ALA A 305 -12.53 9.81 -48.41
N ARG A 306 -12.43 9.87 -49.74
CA ARG A 306 -12.45 11.15 -50.46
C ARG A 306 -13.84 11.77 -50.40
N LEU A 307 -13.93 13.07 -50.17
CA LEU A 307 -15.19 13.82 -50.14
C LEU A 307 -15.49 14.45 -51.50
N ASP A 308 -16.78 14.54 -51.84
CA ASP A 308 -17.23 15.42 -52.90
C ASP A 308 -17.04 16.89 -52.46
N PRO A 309 -16.29 17.72 -53.20
CA PRO A 309 -15.95 19.07 -52.75
C PRO A 309 -17.15 20.05 -52.73
N ALA A 310 -18.25 19.74 -53.44
CA ALA A 310 -19.44 20.58 -53.47
C ALA A 310 -20.41 20.22 -52.34
N THR A 311 -20.57 18.93 -52.04
CA THR A 311 -21.56 18.44 -51.07
C THR A 311 -20.98 18.02 -49.73
N GLY A 312 -19.68 17.69 -49.66
CA GLY A 312 -19.00 17.16 -48.48
C GLY A 312 -19.23 15.67 -48.24
N VAL A 313 -20.01 15.01 -49.11
CA VAL A 313 -20.39 13.60 -48.94
C VAL A 313 -19.21 12.67 -49.21
N PRO A 314 -18.90 11.71 -48.31
CA PRO A 314 -17.89 10.69 -48.54
C PRO A 314 -18.20 9.83 -49.76
N THR A 315 -17.24 9.73 -50.68
CA THR A 315 -17.34 8.91 -51.89
C THR A 315 -16.89 7.46 -51.65
N ALA A 316 -17.04 6.61 -52.66
CA ALA A 316 -16.49 5.26 -52.66
C ALA A 316 -14.96 5.24 -52.92
N ASP A 317 -14.35 6.35 -53.36
CA ASP A 317 -12.91 6.45 -53.60
C ASP A 317 -12.14 6.52 -52.27
N ARG A 318 -11.20 5.59 -52.12
CA ARG A 318 -10.36 5.41 -50.92
C ARG A 318 -8.88 5.66 -51.22
N THR A 319 -8.57 6.19 -52.40
CA THR A 319 -7.20 6.53 -52.78
C THR A 319 -6.71 7.67 -51.90
N LEU A 320 -5.58 7.46 -51.21
CA LEU A 320 -4.95 8.47 -50.37
C LEU A 320 -4.20 9.51 -51.23
N PRO A 321 -3.97 10.73 -50.69
CA PRO A 321 -3.11 11.73 -51.33
C PRO A 321 -1.73 11.16 -51.65
N ASP A 322 -1.07 11.69 -52.68
CA ASP A 322 0.27 11.28 -53.10
C ASP A 322 1.28 11.34 -51.94
N PHE A 323 1.15 12.36 -51.09
CA PHE A 323 1.94 12.50 -49.87
C PHE A 323 1.74 11.34 -48.87
N HIS A 324 0.66 10.58 -48.88
CA HIS A 324 0.44 9.44 -47.95
C HIS A 324 0.51 8.07 -48.63
N ARG A 325 1.01 7.99 -49.87
CA ARG A 325 1.15 6.72 -50.61
C ARG A 325 2.19 5.78 -49.97
N PRO A 326 1.93 4.45 -50.01
CA PRO A 326 2.66 3.47 -49.20
C PRO A 326 4.09 3.12 -49.62
N ASP A 327 4.60 3.67 -50.72
CA ASP A 327 5.87 3.23 -51.33
C ASP A 327 7.14 3.76 -50.62
N SER A 328 7.02 4.36 -49.44
CA SER A 328 8.09 5.14 -48.79
C SER A 328 8.35 4.84 -47.31
N PHE A 329 7.78 3.77 -46.74
CA PHE A 329 7.95 3.52 -45.31
C PHE A 329 9.25 2.77 -44.98
N PRO A 330 9.98 3.17 -43.92
CA PRO A 330 11.08 2.38 -43.40
C PRO A 330 10.62 0.96 -43.02
N ASP A 331 11.48 -0.04 -43.27
CA ASP A 331 11.22 -1.43 -42.91
C ASP A 331 10.82 -1.57 -41.42
N GLY A 332 9.77 -2.35 -41.16
CA GLY A 332 9.26 -2.57 -39.81
C GLY A 332 8.42 -1.42 -39.23
N THR A 333 7.97 -0.47 -40.05
CA THR A 333 7.05 0.60 -39.63
C THR A 333 5.70 0.51 -40.33
N ARG A 334 4.66 1.13 -39.75
CA ARG A 334 3.34 1.32 -40.35
C ARG A 334 2.83 2.74 -40.13
N PRO A 335 2.01 3.31 -41.02
CA PRO A 335 1.34 4.59 -40.81
C PRO A 335 0.54 4.57 -39.52
N PHE A 336 0.65 5.63 -38.74
CA PHE A 336 -0.19 5.83 -37.56
C PHE A 336 -1.58 6.32 -38.01
N PRO A 337 -2.64 5.50 -37.87
CA PRO A 337 -3.92 5.74 -38.55
C PRO A 337 -4.54 7.12 -38.28
N ASP A 338 -4.47 7.55 -37.03
CA ASP A 338 -5.09 8.77 -36.53
C ASP A 338 -4.29 10.05 -36.87
N HIS A 339 -3.05 9.97 -37.37
CA HIS A 339 -2.17 11.16 -37.57
C HIS A 339 -1.60 11.20 -38.99
N ARG A 340 -2.46 10.96 -39.99
CA ARG A 340 -2.20 11.36 -41.37
C ARG A 340 -2.55 12.83 -41.51
N ILE A 341 -1.54 13.68 -41.66
CA ILE A 341 -1.71 15.14 -41.63
C ILE A 341 -1.34 15.70 -43.00
N LEU A 342 -2.25 16.45 -43.60
CA LEU A 342 -2.03 17.18 -44.85
C LEU A 342 -3.05 18.32 -44.98
N ALA A 343 -2.58 19.52 -45.26
CA ALA A 343 -3.38 20.71 -45.51
C ALA A 343 -2.71 21.61 -46.56
N GLU A 344 -3.50 22.46 -47.23
CA GLU A 344 -2.97 23.58 -48.00
C GLU A 344 -2.97 24.85 -47.14
N LEU A 345 -1.84 25.57 -47.12
CA LEU A 345 -1.72 26.88 -46.50
C LEU A 345 -2.52 27.92 -47.31
N PRO A 346 -3.32 28.78 -46.66
CA PRO A 346 -4.05 29.82 -47.36
C PRO A 346 -3.08 30.82 -48.04
N PRO A 347 -3.51 31.49 -49.12
CA PRO A 347 -2.70 32.53 -49.75
C PRO A 347 -2.29 33.61 -48.73
N GLY A 348 -1.03 34.05 -48.77
CA GLY A 348 -0.51 35.05 -47.83
C GLY A 348 -0.12 34.52 -46.45
N ALA A 349 -0.29 33.21 -46.17
CA ALA A 349 0.20 32.60 -44.94
C ALA A 349 1.72 32.76 -44.79
N PRO A 350 2.23 32.95 -43.55
CA PRO A 350 3.66 32.94 -43.30
C PRO A 350 4.27 31.55 -43.58
N PRO A 351 5.60 31.47 -43.78
CA PRO A 351 6.29 30.20 -43.83
C PRO A 351 6.04 29.38 -42.57
N SER A 352 5.65 28.12 -42.72
CA SER A 352 5.28 27.29 -41.59
C SER A 352 6.51 26.81 -40.81
N PRO A 353 6.56 26.95 -39.47
CA PRO A 353 7.61 26.36 -38.66
C PRO A 353 7.54 24.82 -38.60
N LEU A 354 6.45 24.22 -39.08
CA LEU A 354 6.28 22.76 -39.19
C LEU A 354 6.68 22.21 -40.56
N GLY A 355 7.14 23.08 -41.47
CA GLY A 355 7.56 22.72 -42.82
C GLY A 355 6.44 22.80 -43.85
N GLN A 356 6.82 23.07 -45.10
CA GLN A 356 5.93 23.11 -46.25
C GLN A 356 6.67 22.81 -47.55
N ASP A 357 5.97 22.25 -48.54
CA ASP A 357 6.40 22.19 -49.94
C ASP A 357 5.43 23.00 -50.80
N GLY A 358 5.91 24.12 -51.34
CA GLY A 358 5.05 25.13 -51.96
C GLY A 358 4.02 25.65 -50.95
N ARG A 359 2.73 25.34 -51.20
CA ARG A 359 1.61 25.65 -50.29
C ARG A 359 1.15 24.46 -49.47
N LEU A 360 1.66 23.25 -49.71
CA LEU A 360 1.26 22.07 -48.95
C LEU A 360 2.05 21.93 -47.66
N THR A 361 1.36 21.60 -46.58
CA THR A 361 1.93 21.34 -45.26
C THR A 361 1.38 20.03 -44.71
N GLY A 362 2.18 19.34 -43.90
CA GLY A 362 1.78 18.05 -43.36
C GLY A 362 2.93 17.28 -42.74
N CYS A 363 2.59 16.15 -42.13
CA CYS A 363 3.56 15.24 -41.54
C CYS A 363 3.08 13.80 -41.71
N ARG A 364 3.98 12.94 -42.17
CA ARG A 364 3.83 11.48 -42.05
C ARG A 364 4.26 11.09 -40.66
N VAL A 365 3.42 10.32 -39.97
CA VAL A 365 3.74 9.74 -38.67
C VAL A 365 3.63 8.23 -38.81
N ASN A 366 4.76 7.54 -38.72
CA ASN A 366 4.84 6.09 -38.75
C ASN A 366 5.24 5.57 -37.37
N TYR A 367 4.75 4.40 -36.97
CA TYR A 367 5.15 3.73 -35.73
C TYR A 367 5.84 2.41 -36.02
N ARG A 368 6.78 1.99 -35.16
CA ARG A 368 7.43 0.67 -35.29
C ARG A 368 6.47 -0.46 -34.91
N THR A 369 6.48 -1.52 -35.71
CA THR A 369 5.69 -2.74 -35.52
C THR A 369 6.58 -3.99 -35.58
N PRO A 370 6.26 -5.05 -34.82
CA PRO A 370 5.23 -5.09 -33.77
C PRO A 370 5.69 -4.35 -32.50
N TYR A 371 4.74 -3.90 -31.66
CA TYR A 371 5.02 -3.25 -30.37
C TYR A 371 4.26 -3.94 -29.22
N ALA A 372 4.77 -3.84 -27.99
CA ALA A 372 4.09 -4.31 -26.78
C ALA A 372 3.18 -3.23 -26.19
N GLY A 373 2.10 -3.62 -25.52
CA GLY A 373 1.26 -2.72 -24.72
C GLY A 373 0.11 -2.04 -25.47
N PRO A 374 -0.59 -1.08 -24.82
CA PRO A 374 -1.83 -0.51 -25.33
C PRO A 374 -1.67 0.50 -26.47
N SER A 375 -0.45 0.98 -26.74
CA SER A 375 -0.17 1.96 -27.80
C SER A 375 1.30 1.92 -28.23
N PRO A 376 1.66 2.31 -29.47
CA PRO A 376 3.06 2.38 -29.89
C PRO A 376 3.87 3.38 -29.06
N ARG A 377 5.18 3.15 -28.98
CA ARG A 377 6.13 3.98 -28.22
C ARG A 377 7.33 4.48 -29.04
N GLU A 378 7.45 4.02 -30.28
CA GLU A 378 8.53 4.42 -31.19
C GLU A 378 7.91 4.86 -32.52
N PHE A 379 8.29 6.05 -32.96
CA PHE A 379 7.75 6.72 -34.13
C PHE A 379 8.87 7.27 -35.02
N VAL A 380 8.58 7.35 -36.31
CA VAL A 380 9.40 8.03 -37.33
C VAL A 380 8.51 9.03 -38.04
N LEU A 381 8.99 10.27 -38.17
CA LEU A 381 8.27 11.39 -38.74
C LEU A 381 8.98 11.89 -40.00
N GLU A 382 8.20 12.37 -40.96
CA GLU A 382 8.66 13.08 -42.16
C GLU A 382 7.70 14.26 -42.43
N SER A 383 8.19 15.49 -42.34
CA SER A 383 7.42 16.70 -42.66
C SER A 383 7.36 16.95 -44.17
N ALA A 384 6.41 17.79 -44.60
CA ALA A 384 6.20 18.09 -46.02
C ALA A 384 7.43 18.69 -46.74
N ASP A 385 8.32 19.37 -46.00
CA ASP A 385 9.59 19.92 -46.51
C ASP A 385 10.75 18.90 -46.54
N GLY A 386 10.49 17.63 -46.16
CA GLY A 386 11.45 16.54 -46.19
C GLY A 386 12.31 16.36 -44.94
N ARG A 387 12.11 17.17 -43.87
CA ARG A 387 12.79 16.91 -42.59
C ARG A 387 12.29 15.60 -41.97
N THR A 388 13.18 14.88 -41.32
CA THR A 388 12.86 13.60 -40.66
C THR A 388 13.32 13.61 -39.22
N ALA A 389 12.57 12.91 -38.36
CA ALA A 389 12.90 12.77 -36.94
C ALA A 389 12.42 11.43 -36.39
N SER A 390 13.02 10.97 -35.29
CA SER A 390 12.55 9.80 -34.56
C SER A 390 12.11 10.19 -33.16
N TYR A 391 11.00 9.61 -32.70
CA TYR A 391 10.46 9.85 -31.37
C TYR A 391 10.28 8.55 -30.60
N ARG A 392 10.78 8.49 -29.36
CA ARG A 392 10.65 7.35 -28.45
C ARG A 392 10.16 7.81 -27.09
N THR A 393 9.28 7.04 -26.48
CA THR A 393 8.69 7.32 -25.17
C THR A 393 8.62 6.06 -24.32
N THR A 394 8.76 6.19 -23.02
CA THR A 394 8.44 5.11 -22.06
C THR A 394 6.96 5.14 -21.65
N VAL A 395 6.29 6.28 -21.84
CA VAL A 395 4.89 6.55 -21.47
C VAL A 395 3.94 6.24 -22.61
N TRP A 396 2.88 5.48 -22.33
CA TRP A 396 1.83 5.14 -23.27
C TRP A 396 1.01 6.36 -23.70
N GLY A 397 0.51 6.34 -24.94
CA GLY A 397 -0.41 7.36 -25.45
C GLY A 397 0.22 8.70 -25.83
N ARG A 398 1.56 8.86 -25.75
CA ARG A 398 2.25 10.04 -26.28
C ARG A 398 2.36 9.94 -27.80
N ARG A 399 1.55 10.73 -28.52
CA ARG A 399 1.43 10.70 -29.98
C ARG A 399 2.09 11.94 -30.60
N PRO A 400 3.14 11.79 -31.42
CA PRO A 400 3.79 12.90 -32.10
C PRO A 400 3.00 13.31 -33.35
N TRP A 401 3.02 14.58 -33.74
CA TRP A 401 2.23 15.09 -34.87
C TRP A 401 3.00 16.04 -35.81
N GLY A 402 4.25 16.42 -35.50
CA GLY A 402 5.03 17.28 -36.38
C GLY A 402 6.48 17.45 -35.94
N ILE A 403 7.28 18.05 -36.83
CA ILE A 403 8.66 18.48 -36.59
C ILE A 403 8.69 20.00 -36.63
N LEU A 404 8.97 20.62 -35.50
CA LEU A 404 9.04 22.07 -35.30
C LEU A 404 10.48 22.55 -35.54
N ALA A 405 10.64 23.52 -36.45
CA ALA A 405 11.85 24.34 -36.54
C ALA A 405 11.71 25.54 -35.62
N LEU A 406 12.64 25.69 -34.68
CA LEU A 406 12.70 26.87 -33.82
C LEU A 406 13.44 28.04 -34.49
N PRO A 407 13.09 29.30 -34.16
CA PRO A 407 13.65 30.47 -34.85
C PRO A 407 15.17 30.57 -34.80
N ALA A 408 15.73 31.23 -35.81
CA ALA A 408 17.16 31.54 -35.94
C ALA A 408 18.10 30.33 -35.89
N GLY A 409 17.67 29.18 -36.42
CA GLY A 409 18.47 27.95 -36.43
C GLY A 409 18.49 27.24 -35.07
N GLY A 410 17.41 27.35 -34.30
CA GLY A 410 17.19 26.50 -33.13
C GLY A 410 17.09 25.02 -33.53
N GLU A 411 17.21 24.15 -32.54
CA GLU A 411 17.20 22.70 -32.75
C GLU A 411 15.84 22.26 -33.32
N ASP A 412 15.84 21.42 -34.36
CA ASP A 412 14.61 20.77 -34.82
C ASP A 412 14.05 19.87 -33.70
N ALA A 413 12.74 19.90 -33.50
CA ALA A 413 12.12 19.22 -32.38
C ALA A 413 10.80 18.55 -32.72
N VAL A 414 10.56 17.37 -32.17
CA VAL A 414 9.29 16.64 -32.32
C VAL A 414 8.26 17.17 -31.33
N VAL A 415 7.10 17.57 -31.83
CA VAL A 415 5.96 18.02 -31.02
C VAL A 415 4.96 16.88 -30.79
N VAL A 416 4.57 16.72 -29.53
CA VAL A 416 3.86 15.54 -29.01
C VAL A 416 2.71 15.95 -28.09
N GLY A 417 1.56 15.27 -28.24
CA GLY A 417 0.36 15.60 -27.46
C GLY A 417 -0.38 16.83 -27.99
N SER A 418 -1.68 16.94 -27.69
CA SER A 418 -2.58 17.90 -28.37
C SER A 418 -3.24 18.94 -27.45
N THR A 419 -3.43 18.63 -26.17
CA THR A 419 -3.96 19.59 -25.16
C THR A 419 -2.87 20.07 -24.21
N THR A 420 -1.90 19.21 -23.94
CA THR A 420 -0.58 19.56 -23.40
C THR A 420 0.41 19.16 -24.46
N VAL A 421 1.10 20.15 -25.04
CA VAL A 421 2.07 19.92 -26.11
C VAL A 421 3.46 19.89 -25.48
N ARG A 422 4.22 18.86 -25.81
CA ARG A 422 5.61 18.70 -25.38
C ARG A 422 6.51 18.71 -26.59
N CYS A 423 7.65 19.38 -26.45
CA CYS A 423 8.64 19.54 -27.49
C CYS A 423 9.89 18.77 -27.10
N HIS A 424 10.26 17.78 -27.92
CA HIS A 424 11.41 16.92 -27.70
C HIS A 424 12.47 17.17 -28.78
N ALA A 425 13.73 17.31 -28.39
CA ALA A 425 14.87 17.39 -29.30
C ALA A 425 14.83 16.26 -30.34
N ALA A 426 14.97 16.59 -31.64
CA ALA A 426 15.01 15.56 -32.69
C ALA A 426 16.31 14.74 -32.63
N GLU A 427 17.40 15.32 -32.11
CA GLU A 427 18.72 14.69 -32.03
C GLU A 427 18.74 13.52 -31.04
N ASP A 428 18.30 13.74 -29.81
CA ASP A 428 18.46 12.78 -28.70
C ASP A 428 17.18 12.51 -27.90
N ASN A 429 16.02 13.04 -28.34
CA ASN A 429 14.71 12.87 -27.72
C ASN A 429 14.56 13.54 -26.34
N SER A 430 15.51 14.39 -25.93
CA SER A 430 15.42 15.09 -24.66
C SER A 430 14.23 16.07 -24.64
N LEU A 431 13.58 16.23 -23.47
CA LEU A 431 12.48 17.19 -23.33
C LEU A 431 13.04 18.61 -23.26
N LEU A 432 12.65 19.44 -24.23
CA LEU A 432 13.05 20.86 -24.27
C LEU A 432 12.10 21.71 -23.42
N TRP A 433 10.78 21.58 -23.65
CA TRP A 433 9.75 22.32 -22.93
C TRP A 433 8.36 21.69 -23.10
N GLN A 434 7.41 22.14 -22.27
CA GLN A 434 6.00 21.79 -22.29
C GLN A 434 5.13 23.04 -22.23
N VAL A 435 4.08 23.09 -23.03
CA VAL A 435 3.10 24.19 -23.06
C VAL A 435 1.68 23.65 -22.94
N ARG A 436 0.78 24.44 -22.35
CA ARG A 436 -0.66 24.13 -22.32
C ARG A 436 -1.38 24.74 -23.52
N GLY A 437 -2.28 23.98 -24.12
CA GLY A 437 -3.28 24.49 -25.05
C GLY A 437 -4.59 24.86 -24.35
N PHE A 438 -5.56 25.34 -25.14
CA PHE A 438 -6.89 25.77 -24.67
C PHE A 438 -7.75 24.64 -24.05
N PRO A 439 -8.49 24.91 -22.96
CA PRO A 439 -9.33 23.92 -22.27
C PRO A 439 -10.38 23.29 -23.19
N GLY A 440 -10.57 21.97 -23.05
CA GLY A 440 -11.55 21.19 -23.81
C GLY A 440 -12.75 20.76 -22.97
N SER A 441 -13.61 19.90 -23.54
CA SER A 441 -14.90 19.48 -22.94
C SER A 441 -14.79 18.54 -21.73
N ARG A 442 -13.62 17.97 -21.43
CA ARG A 442 -13.39 17.05 -20.30
C ARG A 442 -12.41 17.66 -19.30
N HIS A 443 -12.69 17.47 -18.01
CA HIS A 443 -11.78 17.85 -16.92
C HIS A 443 -10.38 17.27 -17.17
N ARG A 444 -9.38 18.16 -17.20
CA ARG A 444 -7.98 17.78 -17.33
C ARG A 444 -7.51 17.22 -15.98
N GLY A 445 -6.87 16.05 -16.00
CA GLY A 445 -6.08 15.61 -14.86
C GLY A 445 -4.92 16.60 -14.59
N PRO A 446 -4.40 16.67 -13.36
CA PRO A 446 -3.25 17.50 -13.05
C PRO A 446 -2.06 17.07 -13.90
N VAL A 447 -1.51 18.01 -14.67
CA VAL A 447 -0.24 17.84 -15.38
C VAL A 447 0.82 18.62 -14.61
N ARG A 448 1.98 18.00 -14.38
CA ARG A 448 3.12 18.68 -13.76
C ARG A 448 3.60 19.80 -14.67
N ALA A 449 3.66 21.01 -14.13
CA ALA A 449 4.23 22.17 -14.81
C ALA A 449 5.75 22.04 -14.90
N THR A 450 6.33 22.48 -16.01
CA THR A 450 7.78 22.59 -16.23
C THR A 450 8.09 23.80 -17.13
N LEU A 451 9.27 23.87 -17.74
CA LEU A 451 9.65 24.95 -18.66
C LEU A 451 8.60 25.11 -19.77
N GLY A 452 8.15 26.34 -20.01
CA GLY A 452 7.17 26.67 -21.04
C GLY A 452 5.71 26.68 -20.59
N GLU A 453 5.38 26.19 -19.39
CA GLU A 453 3.98 26.03 -18.95
C GLU A 453 3.17 27.34 -19.06
N GLN A 454 3.82 28.47 -18.77
CA GLN A 454 3.23 29.82 -18.79
C GLN A 454 3.34 30.53 -20.15
N ALA A 455 3.89 29.88 -21.18
CA ALA A 455 3.91 30.42 -22.54
C ALA A 455 2.55 30.25 -23.25
N GLY A 456 1.66 29.43 -22.71
CA GLY A 456 0.32 29.18 -23.25
C GLY A 456 -0.76 30.20 -22.83
N PRO A 457 -2.01 30.01 -23.30
CA PRO A 457 -2.45 28.88 -24.11
C PRO A 457 -1.92 28.93 -25.54
N VAL A 458 -1.42 27.79 -26.05
CA VAL A 458 -1.05 27.62 -27.47
C VAL A 458 -2.24 27.13 -28.30
N PRO A 459 -2.32 27.45 -29.61
CA PRO A 459 -3.45 27.04 -30.43
C PRO A 459 -3.42 25.53 -30.74
N PRO A 460 -4.53 24.96 -31.25
CA PRO A 460 -4.55 23.58 -31.72
C PRO A 460 -3.47 23.31 -32.79
N PRO A 461 -2.94 22.08 -32.91
CA PRO A 461 -1.79 21.75 -33.76
C PRO A 461 -1.84 22.28 -35.19
N ALA A 462 -2.99 22.22 -35.87
CA ALA A 462 -3.13 22.76 -37.22
C ALA A 462 -2.71 24.23 -37.31
N PHE A 463 -3.05 25.04 -36.32
CA PHE A 463 -2.81 26.49 -36.32
C PHE A 463 -1.38 26.87 -35.92
N TRP A 464 -0.53 25.91 -35.58
CA TRP A 464 0.90 26.16 -35.38
C TRP A 464 1.59 26.57 -36.68
N HIS A 465 0.99 26.29 -37.84
CA HIS A 465 1.46 26.78 -39.12
C HIS A 465 1.43 28.33 -39.23
N PHE A 466 0.68 29.03 -38.38
CA PHE A 466 0.61 30.51 -38.36
C PHE A 466 1.51 31.15 -37.31
N LEU A 467 2.25 30.35 -36.54
CA LEU A 467 3.24 30.87 -35.60
C LEU A 467 4.45 31.42 -36.35
N THR A 468 4.87 32.62 -35.97
CA THR A 468 6.03 33.31 -36.55
C THR A 468 7.03 33.70 -35.46
N PRO A 469 8.33 33.85 -35.78
CA PRO A 469 9.31 34.41 -34.86
C PRO A 469 8.89 35.82 -34.41
N ARG A 470 8.81 36.06 -33.10
CA ARG A 470 8.45 37.37 -32.54
C ARG A 470 9.52 38.42 -32.78
N ASP A 471 10.77 38.05 -32.49
CA ASP A 471 11.92 38.94 -32.58
C ASP A 471 13.17 38.12 -32.91
N GLU A 472 13.53 38.10 -34.19
CA GLU A 472 14.64 37.33 -34.71
C GLU A 472 16.02 37.73 -34.10
N PRO A 473 16.31 39.02 -33.81
CA PRO A 473 17.51 39.41 -33.06
C PRO A 473 17.60 38.77 -31.67
N SER A 474 16.52 38.79 -30.88
CA SER A 474 16.46 38.11 -29.57
C SER A 474 16.70 36.61 -29.71
N SER A 475 16.06 35.95 -30.68
CA SER A 475 16.30 34.53 -30.97
C SER A 475 17.76 34.23 -31.28
N ARG A 476 18.41 35.04 -32.13
CA ARG A 476 19.86 34.89 -32.41
C ARG A 476 20.73 35.08 -31.16
N ALA A 477 20.37 36.02 -30.28
CA ALA A 477 21.08 36.22 -29.02
C ALA A 477 20.99 34.98 -28.10
N LEU A 478 19.84 34.29 -28.07
CA LEU A 478 19.70 33.03 -27.33
C LEU A 478 20.61 31.92 -27.88
N ARG A 479 20.72 31.79 -29.21
CA ARG A 479 21.63 30.80 -29.84
C ARG A 479 23.10 31.05 -29.51
N ALA A 480 23.48 32.32 -29.33
CA ALA A 480 24.86 32.74 -29.07
C ALA A 480 25.27 32.74 -27.59
N VAL A 481 24.37 32.36 -26.66
CA VAL A 481 24.67 32.42 -25.22
C VAL A 481 25.86 31.50 -24.86
N THR A 482 26.84 32.00 -24.12
CA THR A 482 27.98 31.22 -23.64
C THR A 482 27.70 30.61 -22.27
N GLU A 483 28.49 29.62 -21.86
CA GLU A 483 28.36 29.03 -20.52
C GLU A 483 28.65 30.05 -19.42
N GLU A 484 29.61 30.97 -19.62
CA GLU A 484 29.93 32.04 -18.67
C GLU A 484 28.72 32.95 -18.46
N ALA A 485 28.01 33.32 -19.54
CA ALA A 485 26.79 34.11 -19.46
C ALA A 485 25.67 33.34 -18.72
N VAL A 486 25.56 32.03 -18.92
CA VAL A 486 24.59 31.19 -18.20
C VAL A 486 24.91 31.12 -16.70
N ARG A 487 26.17 30.91 -16.33
CA ARG A 487 26.61 30.93 -14.91
C ARG A 487 26.30 32.26 -14.26
N GLU A 488 26.51 33.36 -14.97
CA GLU A 488 26.16 34.70 -14.50
C GLU A 488 24.64 34.90 -14.36
N LEU A 489 23.83 34.38 -15.28
CA LEU A 489 22.37 34.38 -15.15
C LEU A 489 21.90 33.60 -13.92
N LEU A 490 22.48 32.43 -13.65
CA LEU A 490 22.16 31.63 -12.46
C LEU A 490 22.56 32.37 -11.18
N ARG A 491 23.71 33.03 -11.17
CA ARG A 491 24.22 33.79 -10.02
C ARG A 491 23.40 35.06 -9.73
N SER A 492 22.96 35.77 -10.78
CA SER A 492 22.19 37.02 -10.68
C SER A 492 20.68 36.82 -10.59
N GLY A 493 20.17 35.59 -10.82
CA GLY A 493 18.72 35.35 -10.90
C GLY A 493 18.03 36.03 -12.09
N ALA A 494 18.80 36.39 -13.13
CA ALA A 494 18.37 37.15 -14.30
C ALA A 494 17.92 38.61 -14.04
N GLU A 495 18.37 39.25 -12.94
CA GLU A 495 18.07 40.67 -12.65
C GLU A 495 18.51 41.60 -13.78
N ASP A 496 19.71 41.36 -14.34
CA ASP A 496 20.28 42.19 -15.42
C ASP A 496 19.74 41.81 -16.82
N GLY A 497 19.00 40.71 -16.92
CA GLY A 497 18.56 40.12 -18.19
C GLY A 497 19.69 39.57 -19.05
N LEU A 498 19.35 38.98 -20.20
CA LEU A 498 20.36 38.52 -21.18
C LEU A 498 20.60 39.63 -22.23
N PRO A 499 21.85 40.09 -22.43
CA PRO A 499 22.18 41.07 -23.45
C PRO A 499 21.74 40.61 -24.85
N GLY A 500 21.17 41.54 -25.64
CA GLY A 500 20.67 41.25 -27.00
C GLY A 500 19.26 40.67 -27.05
N VAL A 501 18.64 40.34 -25.92
CA VAL A 501 17.22 39.92 -25.85
C VAL A 501 16.36 41.13 -25.47
N THR A 502 15.66 41.67 -26.47
CA THR A 502 14.86 42.90 -26.34
C THR A 502 13.36 42.64 -26.25
N ASP A 503 12.85 41.55 -26.82
CA ASP A 503 11.42 41.25 -26.79
C ASP A 503 10.94 40.92 -25.35
N PRO A 504 9.86 41.55 -24.85
CA PRO A 504 9.37 41.33 -23.49
C PRO A 504 8.95 39.89 -23.19
N ARG A 505 8.33 39.18 -24.15
CA ARG A 505 7.87 37.79 -23.94
C ARG A 505 9.06 36.84 -23.89
N ILE A 506 10.04 37.01 -24.77
CA ILE A 506 11.27 36.21 -24.75
C ILE A 506 12.06 36.47 -23.46
N ARG A 507 12.20 37.73 -23.02
CA ARG A 507 12.83 38.06 -21.71
C ARG A 507 12.14 37.36 -20.54
N GLN A 508 10.80 37.32 -20.53
CA GLN A 508 10.06 36.60 -19.50
C GLN A 508 10.32 35.09 -19.56
N GLY A 509 10.43 34.51 -20.76
CA GLY A 509 10.82 33.11 -20.98
C GLY A 509 12.20 32.79 -20.40
N VAL A 510 13.20 33.64 -20.69
CA VAL A 510 14.55 33.53 -20.11
C VAL A 510 14.50 33.58 -18.58
N ALA A 511 13.80 34.56 -18.00
CA ALA A 511 13.69 34.68 -16.55
C ALA A 511 12.98 33.47 -15.92
N ARG A 512 11.98 32.87 -16.58
CA ARG A 512 11.33 31.62 -16.15
C ARG A 512 12.29 30.44 -16.21
N ALA A 513 13.08 30.32 -17.28
CA ALA A 513 14.10 29.29 -17.40
C ALA A 513 15.14 29.39 -16.28
N VAL A 514 15.63 30.60 -15.98
CA VAL A 514 16.60 30.81 -14.88
C VAL A 514 15.99 30.44 -13.52
N ARG A 515 14.74 30.85 -13.24
CA ARG A 515 14.07 30.46 -11.99
C ARG A 515 13.87 28.95 -11.86
N LEU A 516 13.48 28.27 -12.94
CA LEU A 516 13.35 26.82 -12.93
C LEU A 516 14.72 26.14 -12.75
N ALA A 517 15.78 26.63 -13.39
CA ALA A 517 17.13 26.10 -13.22
C ALA A 517 17.62 26.25 -11.77
N ALA A 518 17.38 27.40 -11.13
CA ALA A 518 17.67 27.61 -9.72
C ALA A 518 16.88 26.66 -8.81
N ASP A 519 15.60 26.41 -9.11
CA ASP A 519 14.78 25.46 -8.36
C ASP A 519 15.26 24.00 -8.54
N VAL A 520 15.64 23.60 -9.75
CA VAL A 520 16.23 22.27 -10.01
C VAL A 520 17.57 22.13 -9.29
N LEU A 521 18.42 23.16 -9.30
CA LEU A 521 19.69 23.19 -8.58
C LEU A 521 19.47 23.01 -7.06
N ARG A 522 18.52 23.73 -6.47
CA ARG A 522 18.12 23.58 -5.06
C ARG A 522 17.66 22.15 -4.76
N ARG A 523 16.76 21.58 -5.57
CA ARG A 523 16.29 20.18 -5.39
C ARG A 523 17.41 19.15 -5.55
N ARG A 524 18.39 19.41 -6.42
CA ARG A 524 19.59 18.60 -6.59
C ARG A 524 20.49 18.67 -5.34
N GLU A 525 20.67 19.85 -4.75
CA GLU A 525 21.41 20.03 -3.49
C GLU A 525 20.73 19.31 -2.32
N GLU A 526 19.40 19.43 -2.21
CA GLU A 526 18.59 18.67 -1.24
C GLU A 526 18.75 17.15 -1.43
N LEU A 527 18.78 16.68 -2.68
CA LEU A 527 19.02 15.29 -3.01
C LEU A 527 20.45 14.85 -2.61
N SER A 528 21.45 15.69 -2.84
CA SER A 528 22.85 15.44 -2.46
C SER A 528 22.98 15.28 -0.95
N HIS A 529 22.39 16.20 -0.19
CA HIS A 529 22.33 16.14 1.28
C HIS A 529 21.65 14.86 1.77
N ARG A 530 20.48 14.51 1.21
CA ARG A 530 19.78 13.27 1.56
C ARG A 530 20.61 12.03 1.32
N VAL A 531 21.29 11.94 0.17
CA VAL A 531 22.16 10.82 -0.18
C VAL A 531 23.32 10.72 0.82
N ALA A 532 23.94 11.84 1.19
CA ALA A 532 24.99 11.89 2.21
C ALA A 532 24.50 11.41 3.57
N VAL A 533 23.29 11.81 4.00
CA VAL A 533 22.67 11.32 5.25
C VAL A 533 22.34 9.82 5.15
N MET A 534 21.88 9.32 4.01
CA MET A 534 21.62 7.89 3.83
C MET A 534 22.90 7.05 3.90
N ARG A 535 24.02 7.58 3.42
CA ARG A 535 25.32 6.91 3.36
C ARG A 535 26.19 7.12 4.60
N SER A 536 25.84 8.05 5.49
CA SER A 536 26.59 8.34 6.73
C SER A 536 26.43 7.23 7.78
N GLY A 537 27.11 6.11 7.57
CA GLY A 537 27.18 4.99 8.51
C GLY A 537 25.84 4.33 8.87
N PRO A 538 25.86 3.35 9.78
CA PRO A 538 24.64 2.74 10.29
C PRO A 538 23.92 3.72 11.22
N VAL A 539 22.75 4.21 10.79
CA VAL A 539 21.87 5.07 11.61
C VAL A 539 21.31 4.30 12.81
N VAL A 540 21.09 2.99 12.64
CA VAL A 540 20.66 2.06 13.68
C VAL A 540 21.47 0.77 13.60
N GLU A 541 21.70 0.14 14.75
CA GLU A 541 22.31 -1.19 14.83
C GLU A 541 21.21 -2.24 15.04
N LEU A 542 21.15 -3.21 14.13
CA LEU A 542 20.23 -4.35 14.20
C LEU A 542 21.05 -5.63 14.39
N PRO A 543 20.99 -6.31 15.56
CA PRO A 543 21.73 -7.55 15.79
C PRO A 543 21.32 -8.70 14.86
N ASP A 544 20.01 -8.81 14.57
CA ASP A 544 19.44 -9.74 13.60
C ASP A 544 18.51 -8.96 12.65
N PRO A 545 18.98 -8.49 11.48
CA PRO A 545 18.21 -7.67 10.55
C PRO A 545 17.21 -8.54 9.75
N VAL A 546 16.17 -9.05 10.42
CA VAL A 546 15.14 -9.89 9.80
C VAL A 546 14.27 -9.06 8.84
N PRO A 547 14.03 -9.52 7.59
CA PRO A 547 13.24 -8.79 6.62
C PRO A 547 11.73 -8.81 6.94
N ASP A 548 11.03 -7.77 6.51
CA ASP A 548 9.58 -7.61 6.71
C ASP A 548 8.76 -8.72 6.03
N THR A 549 9.28 -9.35 4.96
CA THR A 549 8.67 -10.54 4.34
C THR A 549 8.55 -11.74 5.28
N ARG A 550 9.34 -11.79 6.37
CA ARG A 550 9.22 -12.80 7.43
C ARG A 550 8.53 -12.25 8.67
N LEU A 551 8.89 -11.03 9.08
CA LEU A 551 8.39 -10.45 10.33
C LEU A 551 6.91 -10.05 10.26
N VAL A 552 6.45 -9.47 9.15
CA VAL A 552 5.05 -9.03 9.02
C VAL A 552 4.07 -10.21 9.06
N PRO A 553 4.29 -11.33 8.32
CA PRO A 553 3.47 -12.54 8.48
C PRO A 553 3.47 -13.09 9.92
N ALA A 554 4.60 -13.05 10.62
CA ALA A 554 4.66 -13.46 12.03
C ALA A 554 3.82 -12.56 12.96
N LEU A 555 3.58 -11.31 12.57
CA LEU A 555 2.75 -10.33 13.27
C LEU A 555 1.30 -10.26 12.76
N HIS A 556 0.87 -11.22 11.92
CA HIS A 556 -0.49 -11.28 11.39
C HIS A 556 -1.54 -11.03 12.49
N GLY A 557 -2.42 -10.08 12.21
CA GLY A 557 -3.56 -9.71 13.06
C GLY A 557 -3.22 -8.85 14.27
N LEU A 558 -1.93 -8.53 14.50
CA LEU A 558 -1.46 -7.70 15.61
C LEU A 558 -1.24 -6.24 15.19
N LEU A 559 -0.84 -6.01 13.94
CA LEU A 559 -0.66 -4.68 13.34
C LEU A 559 -2.01 -4.01 13.02
N ALA A 560 -1.99 -2.72 12.68
CA ALA A 560 -3.17 -2.01 12.22
C ALA A 560 -3.72 -2.65 10.94
N ARG A 561 -5.06 -2.79 10.85
CA ARG A 561 -5.71 -3.27 9.62
C ARG A 561 -5.91 -2.07 8.70
N LEU A 562 -5.38 -2.17 7.49
CA LEU A 562 -5.45 -1.10 6.49
C LEU A 562 -6.44 -1.48 5.40
N ARG A 563 -6.85 -0.53 4.57
CA ARG A 563 -7.64 -0.84 3.37
C ARG A 563 -6.72 -1.46 2.33
N GLY A 564 -7.24 -2.35 1.47
CA GLY A 564 -6.41 -3.07 0.49
C GLY A 564 -5.59 -2.18 -0.46
N TYR A 565 -6.05 -0.95 -0.75
CA TYR A 565 -5.27 0.02 -1.53
C TYR A 565 -4.17 0.72 -0.73
N GLU A 566 -4.27 0.78 0.60
CA GLU A 566 -3.27 1.35 1.52
C GLU A 566 -2.22 0.32 1.93
N GLU A 567 -2.59 -0.97 1.94
CA GLU A 567 -1.67 -2.07 2.22
C GLU A 567 -0.53 -2.08 1.19
N ARG A 568 0.70 -2.00 1.70
CA ARG A 568 1.92 -2.16 0.92
C ARG A 568 2.40 -3.60 1.09
N PRO A 569 2.82 -4.29 0.02
CA PRO A 569 3.45 -5.60 0.15
C PRO A 569 4.68 -5.50 1.07
N SER A 570 4.87 -6.48 1.95
CA SER A 570 6.08 -6.60 2.75
C SER A 570 7.31 -6.62 1.85
N GLN A 571 8.33 -5.84 2.20
CA GLN A 571 9.56 -5.74 1.43
C GLN A 571 10.63 -6.68 1.99
N PRO A 572 11.60 -7.15 1.18
CA PRO A 572 12.70 -8.01 1.64
C PRO A 572 13.76 -7.24 2.46
N GLN A 573 13.37 -6.13 3.09
CA GLN A 573 14.20 -5.23 3.88
C GLN A 573 13.73 -5.25 5.35
N PRO A 574 14.61 -5.03 6.34
CA PRO A 574 14.25 -5.01 7.77
C PRO A 574 13.63 -3.66 8.18
N ALA A 575 12.63 -3.18 7.45
CA ALA A 575 12.08 -1.84 7.62
C ALA A 575 11.36 -1.65 8.96
N LEU A 576 10.61 -2.65 9.42
CA LEU A 576 9.94 -2.59 10.73
C LEU A 576 10.96 -2.48 11.87
N LEU A 577 11.97 -3.35 11.90
CA LEU A 577 13.02 -3.33 12.93
C LEU A 577 13.80 -2.00 12.92
N THR A 578 14.13 -1.52 11.72
CA THR A 578 14.79 -0.21 11.54
C THR A 578 13.94 0.92 12.10
N ALA A 579 12.63 0.93 11.80
CA ALA A 579 11.71 1.96 12.27
C ALA A 579 11.59 1.98 13.81
N VAL A 580 11.45 0.80 14.44
CA VAL A 580 11.39 0.69 15.91
C VAL A 580 12.65 1.25 16.56
N ALA A 581 13.83 0.94 16.02
CA ALA A 581 15.10 1.44 16.53
C ALA A 581 15.28 2.95 16.27
N ALA A 582 15.00 3.43 15.05
CA ALA A 582 15.18 4.83 14.67
C ALA A 582 14.22 5.75 15.42
N ASP A 583 12.94 5.37 15.50
CA ASP A 583 11.94 6.14 16.23
C ASP A 583 12.26 6.18 17.74
N GLY A 584 12.78 5.08 18.31
CA GLY A 584 13.23 5.06 19.70
C GLY A 584 14.40 6.00 19.99
N ARG A 585 15.43 6.02 19.13
CA ARG A 585 16.56 6.96 19.22
C ARG A 585 16.11 8.41 19.07
N TYR A 586 15.22 8.68 18.12
CA TYR A 586 14.64 10.02 17.91
C TYR A 586 13.85 10.50 19.13
N LEU A 587 12.99 9.65 19.70
CA LEU A 587 12.20 9.98 20.90
C LEU A 587 13.08 10.16 22.15
N ARG A 588 14.29 9.60 22.16
CA ARG A 588 15.32 9.87 23.18
C ARG A 588 16.14 11.14 22.91
N GLY A 589 16.05 11.70 21.70
CA GLY A 589 16.82 12.88 21.28
C GLY A 589 18.24 12.57 20.82
N GLU A 590 18.53 11.32 20.43
CA GLU A 590 19.86 10.90 19.96
C GLU A 590 20.11 11.17 18.47
N ILE A 591 19.02 11.28 17.68
CA ILE A 591 19.04 11.59 16.26
C ILE A 591 17.89 12.56 15.96
N ASP A 592 17.98 13.31 14.87
CA ASP A 592 16.90 14.17 14.38
C ASP A 592 15.88 13.40 13.51
N ASP A 593 14.82 14.09 13.10
CA ASP A 593 13.73 13.52 12.30
C ASP A 593 14.16 13.15 10.88
N GLU A 594 15.08 13.91 10.29
CA GLU A 594 15.58 13.65 8.94
C GLU A 594 16.36 12.34 8.91
N VAL A 595 17.32 12.18 9.82
CA VAL A 595 18.11 10.96 9.99
C VAL A 595 17.19 9.76 10.27
N ARG A 596 16.15 9.94 11.11
CA ARG A 596 15.16 8.90 11.41
C ARG A 596 14.42 8.42 10.16
N VAL A 597 13.94 9.33 9.32
CA VAL A 597 13.20 8.99 8.09
C VAL A 597 14.12 8.38 7.03
N LEU A 598 15.33 8.93 6.87
CA LEU A 598 16.32 8.47 5.88
C LEU A 598 17.06 7.18 6.32
N ALA A 599 16.87 6.73 7.56
CA ALA A 599 17.35 5.43 8.03
C ALA A 599 16.61 4.25 7.37
N LEU A 600 15.37 4.47 6.95
CA LEU A 600 14.45 3.41 6.56
C LEU A 600 14.85 2.78 5.22
N PRO A 601 15.10 1.45 5.15
CA PRO A 601 15.41 0.78 3.88
C PRO A 601 14.16 0.55 3.02
N ALA A 602 12.96 0.66 3.61
CA ALA A 602 11.68 0.64 2.93
C ALA A 602 10.60 1.25 3.85
N PRO A 603 9.42 1.61 3.31
CA PRO A 603 8.31 2.11 4.11
C PRO A 603 7.81 1.06 5.13
N PRO A 604 7.86 1.33 6.46
CA PRO A 604 7.54 0.36 7.48
C PRO A 604 6.02 0.15 7.65
N PRO A 605 5.58 -1.01 8.18
CA PRO A 605 4.22 -1.21 8.63
C PRO A 605 3.92 -0.40 9.90
N GLU A 606 2.63 -0.26 10.23
CA GLU A 606 2.18 0.47 11.43
C GLU A 606 2.42 -0.34 12.72
N TRP A 607 3.63 -0.24 13.25
CA TRP A 607 4.06 -0.98 14.44
C TRP A 607 3.68 -0.28 15.75
N ALA A 608 3.50 1.05 15.76
CA ALA A 608 3.26 1.86 16.97
C ALA A 608 2.06 1.37 17.82
N VAL A 609 1.09 0.67 17.20
CA VAL A 609 -0.05 0.03 17.88
C VAL A 609 0.34 -1.05 18.91
N LEU A 610 1.61 -1.50 18.89
CA LEU A 610 2.18 -2.45 19.85
C LEU A 610 2.70 -1.77 21.12
N THR A 611 2.78 -0.43 21.17
CA THR A 611 3.27 0.33 22.32
C THR A 611 2.44 0.03 23.57
N GLY A 612 3.10 -0.40 24.65
CA GLY A 612 2.42 -0.85 25.89
C GLY A 612 1.54 -2.09 25.69
N ARG A 613 1.84 -2.91 24.68
CA ARG A 613 1.17 -4.19 24.35
C ARG A 613 2.16 -5.25 23.88
N THR A 614 3.47 -5.08 24.10
CA THR A 614 4.51 -5.94 23.54
C THR A 614 4.38 -7.41 23.97
N ASP A 615 3.68 -7.66 25.07
CA ASP A 615 3.29 -9.00 25.54
C ASP A 615 2.61 -9.87 24.49
N VAL A 616 1.90 -9.27 23.53
CA VAL A 616 1.28 -10.03 22.43
C VAL A 616 2.32 -10.69 21.53
N VAL A 617 3.45 -10.02 21.32
CA VAL A 617 4.59 -10.49 20.53
C VAL A 617 5.35 -11.51 21.36
N ALA A 618 5.56 -11.23 22.65
CA ALA A 618 6.22 -12.14 23.58
C ALA A 618 5.49 -13.49 23.73
N TRP A 619 4.16 -13.47 23.91
CA TRP A 619 3.35 -14.70 23.96
C TRP A 619 3.50 -15.52 22.68
N ARG A 620 3.36 -14.87 21.52
CA ARG A 620 3.51 -15.56 20.22
C ARG A 620 4.93 -16.12 20.03
N ALA A 621 5.96 -15.43 20.54
CA ALA A 621 7.34 -15.90 20.48
C ALA A 621 7.60 -17.12 21.38
N VAL A 622 6.85 -17.34 22.46
CA VAL A 622 7.08 -18.48 23.38
C VAL A 622 6.26 -19.73 23.07
N VAL A 623 5.07 -19.62 22.47
CA VAL A 623 4.21 -20.79 22.20
C VAL A 623 4.77 -21.71 21.11
N ALA A 624 4.70 -23.02 21.30
CA ALA A 624 5.31 -24.02 20.41
C ALA A 624 4.69 -24.07 19.00
N ALA A 625 3.44 -23.66 18.82
CA ALA A 625 2.79 -23.64 17.52
C ALA A 625 3.37 -22.61 16.53
N THR A 626 4.11 -21.61 17.03
CA THR A 626 4.79 -20.62 16.17
C THR A 626 5.92 -21.29 15.38
N PRO A 627 5.92 -21.22 14.03
CA PRO A 627 7.02 -21.75 13.22
C PRO A 627 8.37 -21.13 13.61
N ASP A 628 9.46 -21.89 13.53
CA ASP A 628 10.79 -21.43 13.97
C ASP A 628 11.25 -20.16 13.26
N GLU A 629 10.99 -20.03 11.94
CA GLU A 629 11.31 -18.81 11.19
C GLU A 629 10.53 -17.58 11.71
N HIS A 630 9.25 -17.75 12.05
CA HIS A 630 8.44 -16.70 12.64
C HIS A 630 8.90 -16.39 14.07
N ARG A 631 9.28 -17.42 14.83
CA ARG A 631 9.81 -17.26 16.19
C ARG A 631 11.08 -16.42 16.19
N GLN A 632 12.03 -16.74 15.31
CA GLN A 632 13.26 -15.96 15.13
C GLN A 632 12.95 -14.49 14.81
N ALA A 633 12.01 -14.24 13.88
CA ALA A 633 11.59 -12.89 13.53
C ALA A 633 11.01 -12.12 14.74
N LEU A 634 10.12 -12.76 15.51
CA LEU A 634 9.52 -12.16 16.70
C LEU A 634 10.57 -11.91 17.80
N THR A 635 11.53 -12.81 17.99
CA THR A 635 12.62 -12.60 18.95
C THR A 635 13.55 -11.45 18.56
N ALA A 636 13.81 -11.26 17.26
CA ALA A 636 14.58 -10.11 16.77
C ALA A 636 13.84 -8.78 17.04
N LEU A 637 12.52 -8.74 16.84
CA LEU A 637 11.70 -7.58 17.21
C LEU A 637 11.75 -7.31 18.71
N LEU A 638 11.58 -8.33 19.55
CA LEU A 638 11.60 -8.19 21.00
C LEU A 638 12.96 -7.70 21.52
N ASP A 639 14.06 -8.20 20.97
CA ASP A 639 15.41 -7.74 21.31
C ASP A 639 15.61 -6.25 20.98
N VAL A 640 15.25 -5.82 19.76
CA VAL A 640 15.30 -4.41 19.36
C VAL A 640 14.38 -3.56 20.24
N TRP A 641 13.16 -4.02 20.51
CA TRP A 641 12.17 -3.31 21.33
C TRP A 641 12.66 -3.06 22.75
N SER A 642 13.31 -4.03 23.37
CA SER A 642 13.77 -3.95 24.77
C SER A 642 14.77 -2.81 25.04
N ARG A 643 15.35 -2.22 23.98
CA ARG A 643 16.33 -1.12 24.06
C ARG A 643 15.73 0.26 23.85
N GLN A 644 14.42 0.35 23.61
CA GLN A 644 13.73 1.57 23.24
C GLN A 644 13.07 2.26 24.44
N PRO A 645 12.86 3.59 24.40
CA PRO A 645 12.29 4.32 25.53
C PRO A 645 10.85 3.89 25.87
N PHE A 646 10.12 3.31 24.90
CA PHE A 646 8.79 2.75 25.12
C PHE A 646 8.77 1.31 25.66
N ALA A 647 9.93 0.79 26.08
CA ALA A 647 10.06 -0.40 26.92
C ALA A 647 10.36 -0.06 28.41
N GLU A 648 10.68 1.20 28.71
CA GLU A 648 11.08 1.63 30.06
C GLU A 648 9.85 1.75 30.99
N ARG A 649 9.95 1.19 32.19
CA ARG A 649 8.89 1.23 33.21
C ARG A 649 8.52 2.68 33.56
N GLY A 650 7.22 2.93 33.68
CA GLY A 650 6.66 4.21 34.11
C GLY A 650 6.55 5.25 32.99
N THR A 651 7.06 4.96 31.79
CA THR A 651 6.87 5.83 30.63
C THR A 651 5.44 5.77 30.13
N THR A 652 4.89 6.92 29.69
CA THR A 652 3.54 7.01 29.15
C THR A 652 3.58 7.59 27.74
N TRP A 653 2.98 6.88 26.80
CA TRP A 653 3.04 7.16 25.37
C TRP A 653 1.64 7.36 24.79
N ARG A 654 1.54 8.26 23.81
CA ARG A 654 0.35 8.48 23.00
C ARG A 654 0.60 7.99 21.58
N THR A 655 -0.34 7.21 21.06
CA THR A 655 -0.40 6.82 19.65
C THR A 655 -1.69 7.32 19.03
N GLY A 656 -1.69 7.67 17.76
CA GLY A 656 -2.90 8.08 17.04
C GLY A 656 -2.62 8.30 15.57
N ARG A 657 -3.54 8.98 14.87
CA ARG A 657 -3.38 9.44 13.50
C ARG A 657 -3.60 10.94 13.43
N ALA A 658 -2.85 11.67 12.63
CA ALA A 658 -3.03 13.12 12.47
C ALA A 658 -2.65 13.58 11.05
N PRO A 659 -3.17 14.72 10.57
CA PRO A 659 -2.68 15.33 9.33
C PRO A 659 -1.19 15.67 9.43
N GLU A 660 -0.42 15.43 8.35
CA GLU A 660 1.02 15.72 8.31
C GLU A 660 1.38 17.17 8.70
N PRO A 661 0.62 18.22 8.29
CA PRO A 661 0.91 19.59 8.72
C PRO A 661 0.89 19.78 10.26
N GLY A 662 -0.01 19.09 10.97
CA GLY A 662 -0.09 19.17 12.43
C GLY A 662 1.08 18.47 13.13
N ILE A 663 1.65 17.44 12.52
CA ILE A 663 2.88 16.79 13.00
C ILE A 663 4.09 17.67 12.75
N ALA A 664 4.18 18.26 11.55
CA ALA A 664 5.28 19.15 11.17
C ALA A 664 5.35 20.39 12.09
N GLU A 665 4.21 20.99 12.44
CA GLU A 665 4.15 22.12 13.37
C GLU A 665 4.69 21.75 14.76
N LEU A 666 4.34 20.58 15.30
CA LEU A 666 4.87 20.12 16.58
C LEU A 666 6.37 19.90 16.53
N ARG A 667 6.89 19.26 15.47
CA ARG A 667 8.34 19.07 15.30
C ARG A 667 9.07 20.41 15.22
N ALA A 668 8.52 21.38 14.47
CA ALA A 668 9.08 22.73 14.38
C ALA A 668 9.10 23.46 15.72
N SER A 669 8.17 23.14 16.64
CA SER A 669 8.16 23.66 18.02
C SER A 669 9.12 22.95 18.98
N GLY A 670 9.88 21.95 18.49
CA GLY A 670 10.83 21.17 19.29
C GLY A 670 10.21 19.98 20.04
N VAL A 671 8.95 19.64 19.77
CA VAL A 671 8.28 18.47 20.38
C VAL A 671 8.57 17.22 19.54
N PRO A 672 9.19 16.17 20.12
CA PRO A 672 9.52 14.97 19.37
C PRO A 672 8.28 14.11 19.11
N VAL A 673 7.92 13.94 17.84
CA VAL A 673 6.78 13.10 17.41
C VAL A 673 7.24 12.19 16.27
N ALA A 674 7.38 10.89 16.56
CA ALA A 674 7.70 9.89 15.54
C ALA A 674 6.45 9.64 14.68
N SER A 675 6.59 9.63 13.35
CA SER A 675 5.47 9.29 12.44
C SER A 675 5.88 8.30 11.35
N GLY A 676 4.89 7.54 10.89
CA GLY A 676 5.00 6.66 9.72
C GLY A 676 4.53 7.32 8.42
N PRO A 677 4.44 6.56 7.31
CA PRO A 677 4.03 7.09 6.01
C PRO A 677 2.56 7.53 5.98
N VAL A 678 2.24 8.55 5.17
CA VAL A 678 0.87 9.06 4.93
C VAL A 678 -0.05 7.97 4.38
N ARG A 679 -1.25 7.86 4.95
CA ARG A 679 -2.32 6.93 4.55
C ARG A 679 -3.70 7.59 4.73
N SER A 680 -4.43 7.74 3.63
CA SER A 680 -5.71 8.48 3.59
C SER A 680 -5.61 9.85 4.28
N ASP A 681 -4.63 10.66 3.84
CA ASP A 681 -4.35 12.03 4.31
C ASP A 681 -3.91 12.18 5.79
N LEU A 682 -3.81 11.08 6.53
CA LEU A 682 -3.34 11.04 7.92
C LEU A 682 -2.05 10.22 8.05
N VAL A 683 -1.22 10.57 9.04
CA VAL A 683 -0.03 9.80 9.43
C VAL A 683 -0.22 9.19 10.82
N PRO A 684 0.16 7.90 11.00
CA PRO A 684 0.23 7.31 12.33
C PRO A 684 1.40 7.94 13.09
N PHE A 685 1.20 8.25 14.38
CA PHE A 685 2.22 8.86 15.23
C PHE A 685 2.40 8.15 16.57
N LEU A 686 3.59 8.36 17.17
CA LEU A 686 3.98 7.97 18.53
C LEU A 686 4.74 9.13 19.19
N GLN A 687 4.32 9.51 20.40
CA GLN A 687 4.97 10.57 21.20
C GLN A 687 4.78 10.33 22.70
N ARG A 688 5.45 11.10 23.57
CA ARG A 688 5.15 11.05 25.01
C ARG A 688 3.76 11.61 25.26
N ALA A 689 3.04 11.02 26.21
CA ALA A 689 1.68 11.47 26.51
C ALA A 689 1.62 12.84 27.20
N ALA A 690 2.71 13.27 27.84
CA ALA A 690 2.82 14.60 28.45
C ALA A 690 2.91 15.73 27.42
N ASP A 691 3.37 15.42 26.20
CA ASP A 691 3.51 16.39 25.12
C ASP A 691 2.12 16.76 24.54
N PRO A 692 1.95 17.98 23.97
CA PRO A 692 0.71 18.37 23.30
C PRO A 692 0.38 17.42 22.15
N ALA A 693 -0.90 17.08 21.98
CA ALA A 693 -1.34 16.23 20.88
C ALA A 693 -1.27 17.00 19.54
N PRO A 694 -1.00 16.33 18.41
CA PRO A 694 -1.02 16.97 17.10
C PRO A 694 -2.40 17.56 16.79
N ALA A 695 -2.42 18.69 16.09
CA ALA A 695 -3.68 19.29 15.63
C ALA A 695 -4.43 18.33 14.70
N GLY A 696 -5.73 18.15 14.91
CA GLY A 696 -6.54 17.21 14.14
C GLY A 696 -6.23 15.73 14.42
N ALA A 697 -5.60 15.40 15.54
CA ALA A 697 -5.33 14.02 15.91
C ALA A 697 -6.62 13.23 16.21
N GLU A 698 -6.72 12.04 15.62
CA GLU A 698 -7.81 11.09 15.75
C GLU A 698 -7.29 9.75 16.30
N GLU A 699 -8.22 8.89 16.74
CA GLU A 699 -7.92 7.53 17.23
C GLU A 699 -6.85 7.47 18.34
N CYS A 700 -6.74 8.53 19.15
CA CYS A 700 -5.69 8.65 20.16
C CYS A 700 -5.86 7.62 21.29
N GLU A 701 -4.82 6.84 21.55
CA GLU A 701 -4.70 5.96 22.71
C GLU A 701 -3.47 6.34 23.54
N THR A 702 -3.65 6.43 24.85
CA THR A 702 -2.56 6.64 25.81
C THR A 702 -2.29 5.35 26.58
N ARG A 703 -1.00 4.98 26.72
CA ARG A 703 -0.58 3.77 27.43
C ARG A 703 0.63 4.02 28.32
N THR A 704 0.55 3.56 29.56
CA THR A 704 1.67 3.53 30.49
C THR A 704 2.30 2.14 30.48
N VAL A 705 3.63 2.10 30.35
CA VAL A 705 4.43 0.88 30.43
C VAL A 705 4.59 0.50 31.90
N THR A 706 3.86 -0.52 32.36
CA THR A 706 3.80 -0.90 33.78
C THR A 706 4.88 -1.92 34.17
N GLY A 707 5.19 -2.87 33.28
CA GLY A 707 6.35 -3.76 33.39
C GLY A 707 7.62 -3.08 32.91
N ASP A 708 8.78 -3.42 33.48
CA ASP A 708 10.06 -2.99 32.92
C ASP A 708 10.46 -3.93 31.78
N ASP A 709 10.03 -3.61 30.57
CA ASP A 709 10.28 -4.44 29.39
C ASP A 709 11.77 -4.46 29.00
N THR A 710 12.55 -3.48 29.46
CA THR A 710 14.02 -3.45 29.26
C THR A 710 14.74 -4.59 29.98
N THR A 711 14.15 -5.14 31.05
CA THR A 711 14.70 -6.28 31.80
C THR A 711 13.88 -7.55 31.60
N ARG A 712 12.55 -7.41 31.55
CA ARG A 712 11.61 -8.52 31.42
C ARG A 712 11.70 -9.22 30.07
N ILE A 713 11.82 -8.47 28.96
CA ILE A 713 11.93 -9.07 27.62
C ILE A 713 13.25 -9.84 27.48
N PRO A 714 14.43 -9.29 27.81
CA PRO A 714 15.68 -10.07 27.78
C PRO A 714 15.61 -11.33 28.65
N ARG A 715 14.96 -11.27 29.83
CA ARG A 715 14.75 -12.44 30.68
C ARG A 715 13.89 -13.50 29.99
N LEU A 716 12.79 -13.12 29.34
CA LEU A 716 11.94 -14.02 28.57
C LEU A 716 12.70 -14.65 27.40
N LEU A 717 13.48 -13.87 26.65
CA LEU A 717 14.29 -14.37 25.53
C LEU A 717 15.35 -15.37 26.01
N ALA A 718 16.01 -15.09 27.14
CA ALA A 718 16.96 -16.03 27.75
C ALA A 718 16.27 -17.33 28.18
N LEU A 719 15.11 -17.26 28.84
CA LEU A 719 14.34 -18.45 29.22
C LEU A 719 13.88 -19.27 28.01
N LEU A 720 13.45 -18.62 26.93
CA LEU A 720 13.07 -19.28 25.69
C LEU A 720 14.26 -19.99 25.05
N ALA A 721 15.44 -19.37 25.04
CA ALA A 721 16.66 -19.98 24.52
C ALA A 721 17.13 -21.17 25.40
N GLU A 722 17.04 -21.05 26.72
CA GLU A 722 17.45 -22.07 27.68
C GLU A 722 16.50 -23.28 27.74
N ARG A 723 15.18 -23.03 27.71
CA ARG A 723 14.14 -24.03 28.02
C ARG A 723 13.29 -24.44 26.81
N GLY A 724 13.46 -23.77 25.68
CA GLY A 724 12.68 -24.00 24.46
C GLY A 724 11.25 -23.47 24.53
N PRO A 725 10.52 -23.58 23.41
CA PRO A 725 9.15 -23.08 23.30
C PRO A 725 8.15 -23.95 24.09
N LEU A 726 7.08 -23.30 24.56
CA LEU A 726 6.07 -23.88 25.45
C LEU A 726 4.94 -24.54 24.64
N PRO A 727 4.75 -25.86 24.72
CA PRO A 727 3.55 -26.49 24.17
C PRO A 727 2.33 -26.08 25.00
N VAL A 728 1.21 -25.81 24.34
CA VAL A 728 -0.07 -25.57 25.03
C VAL A 728 -0.57 -26.93 25.55
N PRO A 729 -0.65 -27.12 26.89
CA PRO A 729 -1.13 -28.37 27.46
C PRO A 729 -2.66 -28.48 27.32
N GLU A 730 -3.17 -29.70 27.32
CA GLU A 730 -4.61 -29.96 27.12
C GLU A 730 -5.45 -29.32 28.23
N GLU A 731 -4.92 -29.31 29.44
CA GLU A 731 -5.53 -28.70 30.63
C GLU A 731 -5.73 -27.19 30.47
N ALA A 732 -4.84 -26.50 29.75
CA ALA A 732 -4.99 -25.07 29.46
C ALA A 732 -6.09 -24.83 28.41
N VAL A 733 -6.17 -25.69 27.38
CA VAL A 733 -7.24 -25.64 26.37
C VAL A 733 -8.59 -25.86 27.04
N ASP A 734 -8.69 -26.87 27.89
CA ASP A 734 -9.93 -27.23 28.57
C ASP A 734 -10.40 -26.15 29.56
N LEU A 735 -9.47 -25.53 30.29
CA LEU A 735 -9.79 -24.38 31.14
C LEU A 735 -10.33 -23.20 30.32
N PHE A 736 -9.65 -22.85 29.21
CA PHE A 736 -10.09 -21.76 28.35
C PHE A 736 -11.48 -22.02 27.78
N ARG A 737 -11.73 -23.24 27.28
CA ARG A 737 -13.06 -23.67 26.78
C ARG A 737 -14.12 -23.52 27.85
N TRP A 738 -13.84 -23.98 29.07
CA TRP A 738 -14.80 -23.92 30.15
C TRP A 738 -15.18 -22.48 30.54
N ARG A 739 -14.18 -21.59 30.61
CA ARG A 739 -14.38 -20.18 30.97
C ARG A 739 -15.12 -19.37 29.90
N THR A 740 -15.01 -19.76 28.64
CA THR A 740 -15.47 -18.93 27.50
C THR A 740 -16.62 -19.56 26.70
N GLY A 741 -16.81 -20.88 26.82
CA GLY A 741 -17.79 -21.65 26.06
C GLY A 741 -17.37 -21.99 24.63
N VAL A 742 -16.15 -21.65 24.20
CA VAL A 742 -15.73 -21.87 22.81
C VAL A 742 -15.40 -23.34 22.53
N PRO A 743 -15.59 -23.83 21.28
CA PRO A 743 -15.13 -25.15 20.85
C PRO A 743 -13.63 -25.35 21.05
N ARG A 744 -13.22 -26.61 21.22
CA ARG A 744 -11.81 -26.99 21.45
C ARG A 744 -10.84 -26.41 20.42
N ALA A 745 -11.18 -26.52 19.14
CA ALA A 745 -10.32 -26.03 18.07
C ALA A 745 -10.09 -24.52 18.16
N ILE A 746 -11.11 -23.75 18.55
CA ILE A 746 -11.03 -22.31 18.74
C ILE A 746 -10.16 -21.97 19.95
N ALA A 747 -10.36 -22.66 21.09
CA ALA A 747 -9.52 -22.46 22.27
C ALA A 747 -8.03 -22.73 21.98
N ALA A 748 -7.73 -23.84 21.29
CA ALA A 748 -6.36 -24.15 20.86
C ALA A 748 -5.78 -23.07 19.93
N LEU A 749 -6.53 -22.65 18.89
CA LEU A 749 -6.09 -21.58 17.98
C LEU A 749 -5.80 -20.25 18.70
N VAL A 750 -6.60 -19.90 19.71
CA VAL A 750 -6.42 -18.67 20.51
C VAL A 750 -5.18 -18.78 21.40
N LEU A 751 -5.04 -19.87 22.15
CA LEU A 751 -3.89 -20.10 23.03
C LEU A 751 -2.58 -20.20 22.24
N ASP A 752 -2.60 -20.76 21.03
CA ASP A 752 -1.47 -20.76 20.09
C ASP A 752 -1.22 -19.39 19.42
N GLY A 753 -1.68 -18.30 20.04
CA GLY A 753 -1.35 -16.92 19.63
C GLY A 753 -2.25 -16.36 18.53
N PHE A 754 -3.51 -16.81 18.45
CA PHE A 754 -4.40 -16.61 17.30
C PHE A 754 -3.78 -17.12 15.99
N ALA A 755 -3.44 -18.42 15.96
CA ALA A 755 -2.83 -19.03 14.78
C ALA A 755 -3.69 -18.81 13.52
N GLY A 756 -3.03 -18.50 12.39
CA GLY A 756 -3.68 -18.18 11.13
C GLY A 756 -2.79 -17.40 10.17
N SER A 757 -3.34 -16.99 9.02
CA SER A 757 -2.67 -16.18 8.00
C SER A 757 -3.62 -15.10 7.47
N ASP A 758 -3.07 -14.01 6.92
CA ASP A 758 -3.82 -13.05 6.11
C ASP A 758 -4.16 -13.61 4.70
N ASP A 759 -3.41 -14.61 4.23
CA ASP A 759 -3.77 -15.41 3.05
C ASP A 759 -4.85 -16.43 3.44
N TYR A 760 -6.03 -16.30 2.85
CA TYR A 760 -7.19 -17.14 3.19
C TYR A 760 -6.97 -18.64 2.88
N ALA A 761 -6.25 -18.98 1.81
CA ALA A 761 -6.01 -20.37 1.45
C ALA A 761 -5.02 -21.01 2.45
N VAL A 762 -3.97 -20.28 2.83
CA VAL A 762 -3.02 -20.69 3.87
C VAL A 762 -3.71 -20.79 5.22
N HIS A 763 -4.54 -19.80 5.57
CA HIS A 763 -5.32 -19.76 6.80
C HIS A 763 -6.24 -20.98 6.92
N LEU A 764 -7.04 -21.26 5.90
CA LEU A 764 -7.94 -22.41 5.87
C LEU A 764 -7.18 -23.74 5.99
N LYS A 765 -6.03 -23.85 5.30
CA LYS A 765 -5.18 -25.04 5.38
C LYS A 765 -4.61 -25.24 6.78
N LEU A 766 -4.14 -24.17 7.43
CA LEU A 766 -3.59 -24.19 8.78
C LEU A 766 -4.64 -24.62 9.80
N CYS A 767 -5.80 -23.97 9.83
CA CYS A 767 -6.84 -24.26 10.82
C CYS A 767 -7.40 -25.68 10.70
N ARG A 768 -7.38 -26.26 9.49
CA ARG A 768 -7.85 -27.64 9.24
C ARG A 768 -6.80 -28.71 9.56
N ALA A 769 -5.53 -28.34 9.69
CA ALA A 769 -4.45 -29.27 10.00
C ALA A 769 -4.44 -29.68 11.48
N LYS A 770 -3.67 -30.73 11.83
CA LYS A 770 -3.37 -31.03 13.24
C LYS A 770 -2.52 -29.88 13.83
N PRO A 771 -2.72 -29.51 15.12
CA PRO A 771 -3.59 -30.16 16.10
C PRO A 771 -5.06 -29.71 16.06
N TYR A 772 -5.40 -28.60 15.39
CA TYR A 772 -6.70 -27.94 15.49
C TYR A 772 -7.87 -28.72 14.88
N LYS A 773 -7.67 -29.28 13.67
CA LYS A 773 -8.70 -30.01 12.90
C LYS A 773 -10.06 -29.28 12.82
N ALA A 774 -10.04 -27.94 12.75
CA ALA A 774 -11.27 -27.15 12.65
C ALA A 774 -11.91 -27.39 11.28
N ASP A 775 -13.19 -27.74 11.23
CA ASP A 775 -13.94 -27.80 9.96
C ASP A 775 -14.27 -26.39 9.44
N ARG A 776 -14.94 -26.28 8.29
CA ARG A 776 -15.27 -24.97 7.71
C ARG A 776 -16.19 -24.13 8.61
N ALA A 777 -17.08 -24.76 9.39
CA ALA A 777 -17.99 -24.05 10.28
C ALA A 777 -17.22 -23.47 11.47
N LEU A 778 -16.33 -24.26 12.08
CA LEU A 778 -15.46 -23.82 13.17
C LEU A 778 -14.45 -22.75 12.72
N VAL A 779 -13.90 -22.85 11.50
CA VAL A 779 -13.04 -21.79 10.95
C VAL A 779 -13.82 -20.49 10.79
N HIS A 780 -15.06 -20.57 10.29
CA HIS A 780 -15.91 -19.40 10.18
C HIS A 780 -16.23 -18.78 11.55
N GLU A 781 -16.58 -19.60 12.55
CA GLU A 781 -16.83 -19.15 13.92
C GLU A 781 -15.59 -18.49 14.54
N TYR A 782 -14.39 -19.06 14.32
CA TYR A 782 -13.12 -18.46 14.72
C TYR A 782 -12.90 -17.09 14.06
N ASP A 783 -13.17 -16.95 12.77
CA ASP A 783 -13.04 -15.68 12.06
C ASP A 783 -14.05 -14.64 12.56
N VAL A 784 -15.29 -15.04 12.83
CA VAL A 784 -16.31 -14.17 13.45
C VAL A 784 -15.85 -13.69 14.82
N ALA A 785 -15.30 -14.58 15.67
CA ALA A 785 -14.78 -14.19 16.97
C ALA A 785 -13.60 -13.20 16.85
N ARG A 786 -12.67 -13.42 15.90
CA ARG A 786 -11.56 -12.49 15.60
C ARG A 786 -12.06 -11.12 15.13
N MET A 787 -13.12 -11.10 14.31
CA MET A 787 -13.74 -9.87 13.84
C MET A 787 -14.42 -9.11 14.97
N ASN A 788 -15.16 -9.80 15.84
CA ASN A 788 -15.88 -9.21 16.97
C ASN A 788 -14.93 -8.66 18.05
N LEU A 789 -13.83 -9.37 18.35
CA LEU A 789 -12.79 -8.86 19.25
C LEU A 789 -12.09 -7.60 18.70
N ARG A 790 -12.10 -7.42 17.37
CA ARG A 790 -11.30 -6.40 16.65
C ARG A 790 -9.79 -6.56 16.94
N PRO A 791 -8.87 -5.80 16.29
CA PRO A 791 -7.45 -5.82 16.67
C PRO A 791 -7.23 -5.46 18.16
N LYS A 792 -8.04 -4.50 18.62
CA LYS A 792 -8.43 -4.18 20.02
C LYS A 792 -8.23 -5.32 21.02
N GLY A 793 -9.25 -6.19 21.01
CA GLY A 793 -9.44 -7.26 21.97
C GLY A 793 -8.49 -8.43 21.74
N ARG A 794 -8.14 -8.74 20.48
CA ARG A 794 -7.14 -9.79 20.20
C ARG A 794 -5.81 -9.50 20.90
N ARG A 795 -5.33 -8.25 20.84
CA ARG A 795 -4.13 -7.84 21.56
C ARG A 795 -4.30 -7.92 23.08
N ALA A 796 -5.47 -7.58 23.62
CA ALA A 796 -5.68 -7.64 25.07
C ALA A 796 -5.67 -9.10 25.58
N VAL A 797 -6.38 -10.00 24.90
CA VAL A 797 -6.39 -11.44 25.21
C VAL A 797 -4.98 -12.01 25.20
N LEU A 798 -4.19 -11.76 24.16
CA LEU A 798 -2.81 -12.27 24.10
C LEU A 798 -1.88 -11.64 25.15
N ALA A 799 -2.03 -10.34 25.42
CA ALA A 799 -1.17 -9.65 26.39
C ALA A 799 -1.35 -10.21 27.81
N ALA A 800 -2.58 -10.56 28.18
CA ALA A 800 -2.89 -11.14 29.49
C ALA A 800 -2.23 -12.50 29.74
N ALA A 801 -1.75 -13.18 28.69
CA ALA A 801 -1.05 -14.45 28.83
C ALA A 801 0.30 -14.30 29.55
N VAL A 802 0.98 -13.16 29.39
CA VAL A 802 2.34 -12.97 29.89
C VAL A 802 2.31 -12.43 31.34
N PRO A 803 2.87 -13.16 32.32
CA PRO A 803 2.93 -12.71 33.71
C PRO A 803 3.98 -11.62 33.93
N ALA A 804 3.99 -11.03 35.13
CA ALA A 804 4.97 -10.02 35.53
C ALA A 804 6.40 -10.58 35.55
N ASP A 805 6.60 -11.79 36.09
CA ASP A 805 7.83 -12.57 35.92
C ASP A 805 7.62 -13.66 34.85
N PRO A 806 8.24 -13.54 33.66
CA PRO A 806 8.15 -14.53 32.60
C PRO A 806 8.53 -15.96 33.01
N ALA A 807 9.34 -16.14 34.07
CA ALA A 807 9.73 -17.47 34.55
C ALA A 807 8.53 -18.32 35.00
N GLU A 808 7.45 -17.68 35.44
CA GLU A 808 6.20 -18.35 35.83
C GLU A 808 5.58 -19.16 34.68
N LEU A 809 5.82 -18.79 33.42
CA LEU A 809 5.32 -19.55 32.26
C LEU A 809 5.89 -20.96 32.17
N TRP A 810 7.13 -21.15 32.61
CA TRP A 810 7.81 -22.45 32.66
C TRP A 810 7.65 -23.16 34.01
N ALA A 811 6.92 -22.57 34.97
CA ALA A 811 6.61 -23.24 36.23
C ALA A 811 5.47 -24.25 36.04
N PRO A 812 5.35 -25.28 36.90
CA PRO A 812 4.20 -26.19 36.89
C PRO A 812 2.87 -25.41 36.96
N GLY A 813 1.98 -25.62 35.98
CA GLY A 813 0.70 -24.91 35.88
C GLY A 813 0.77 -23.52 35.22
N GLY A 814 1.94 -23.04 34.82
CA GLY A 814 2.14 -21.71 34.24
C GLY A 814 1.29 -21.44 32.99
N MET A 815 1.24 -22.39 32.06
CA MET A 815 0.42 -22.28 30.84
C MET A 815 -1.09 -22.29 31.14
N THR A 816 -1.52 -23.00 32.18
CA THR A 816 -2.92 -23.01 32.63
C THR A 816 -3.30 -21.67 33.26
N ALA A 817 -2.41 -21.09 34.07
CA ALA A 817 -2.60 -19.75 34.62
C ALA A 817 -2.62 -18.66 33.53
N ALA A 818 -1.81 -18.81 32.47
CA ALA A 818 -1.87 -17.95 31.30
C ALA A 818 -3.24 -18.08 30.60
N ALA A 819 -3.73 -19.31 30.37
CA ALA A 819 -5.04 -19.54 29.77
C ALA A 819 -6.19 -18.95 30.59
N ASP A 820 -6.14 -19.00 31.92
CA ASP A 820 -7.16 -18.38 32.79
C ASP A 820 -7.22 -16.84 32.61
N ARG A 821 -6.04 -16.18 32.60
CA ARG A 821 -5.95 -14.72 32.35
C ARG A 821 -6.44 -14.35 30.95
N MET A 822 -6.06 -15.12 29.93
CA MET A 822 -6.55 -14.93 28.56
C MET A 822 -8.07 -15.11 28.47
N ALA A 823 -8.62 -16.10 29.17
CA ALA A 823 -10.05 -16.36 29.20
C ALA A 823 -10.83 -15.26 29.93
N ALA A 824 -10.28 -14.68 31.00
CA ALA A 824 -10.87 -13.53 31.67
C ALA A 824 -11.00 -12.34 30.70
N GLU A 825 -9.94 -11.98 29.98
CA GLU A 825 -9.99 -10.93 28.94
C GLU A 825 -10.93 -11.25 27.78
N TRP A 826 -11.04 -12.53 27.40
CA TRP A 826 -12.00 -12.95 26.38
C TRP A 826 -13.44 -12.70 26.85
N SER A 827 -13.77 -13.15 28.06
CA SER A 827 -15.10 -13.09 28.64
C SER A 827 -15.57 -11.67 28.96
N GLU A 828 -14.64 -10.73 29.18
CA GLU A 828 -14.97 -9.31 29.29
C GLU A 828 -15.40 -8.67 27.95
N ARG A 829 -14.98 -9.25 26.83
CA ARG A 829 -15.09 -8.62 25.50
C ARG A 829 -16.10 -9.28 24.58
N LEU A 830 -16.30 -10.58 24.74
CA LEU A 830 -17.27 -11.36 24.00
C LEU A 830 -18.26 -12.00 24.96
N ALA A 831 -19.49 -12.17 24.48
CA ALA A 831 -20.51 -12.90 25.24
C ALA A 831 -20.04 -14.34 25.50
N VAL A 832 -20.02 -14.72 26.77
CA VAL A 832 -19.72 -16.09 27.18
C VAL A 832 -20.96 -16.94 26.95
N THR A 833 -20.79 -18.04 26.22
CA THR A 833 -21.82 -19.07 26.16
C THR A 833 -21.56 -20.05 27.30
N PRO A 834 -22.59 -20.49 28.05
CA PRO A 834 -22.39 -21.54 29.05
C PRO A 834 -21.71 -22.74 28.39
N TYR A 835 -20.65 -23.25 29.00
CA TYR A 835 -19.93 -24.41 28.49
C TYR A 835 -20.92 -25.54 28.18
N ALA A 836 -20.91 -25.97 26.91
CA ALA A 836 -21.60 -27.16 26.46
C ALA A 836 -20.51 -28.16 26.05
N ASP A 837 -20.52 -29.32 26.69
CA ASP A 837 -19.58 -30.38 26.34
C ASP A 837 -19.91 -30.91 24.94
N ASP A 838 -18.93 -30.93 24.04
CA ASP A 838 -19.05 -31.49 22.69
C ASP A 838 -18.88 -33.02 22.67
N GLY A 839 -18.95 -33.65 23.84
CA GLY A 839 -18.75 -35.08 24.07
C GLY A 839 -17.27 -35.48 24.18
N SER A 840 -16.31 -34.56 23.98
CA SER A 840 -14.89 -34.91 24.05
C SER A 840 -14.29 -34.78 25.45
N HIS A 841 -14.68 -33.74 26.20
CA HIS A 841 -14.09 -33.44 27.51
C HIS A 841 -14.74 -34.29 28.61
N GLY A 842 -16.06 -34.41 28.61
CA GLY A 842 -16.78 -35.29 29.54
C GLY A 842 -16.38 -36.75 29.40
N ALA A 843 -16.27 -37.26 28.17
CA ALA A 843 -15.82 -38.64 27.91
C ALA A 843 -14.37 -38.88 28.33
N ALA A 844 -13.47 -37.91 28.09
CA ALA A 844 -12.07 -38.01 28.53
C ALA A 844 -11.98 -38.01 30.07
N LEU A 845 -12.70 -37.10 30.73
CA LEU A 845 -12.76 -36.99 32.18
C LEU A 845 -13.35 -38.26 32.82
N ALA A 846 -14.42 -38.79 32.24
CA ALA A 846 -15.06 -40.04 32.65
C ALA A 846 -14.10 -41.21 32.57
N LYS A 847 -13.40 -41.35 31.43
CA LYS A 847 -12.41 -42.41 31.21
C LYS A 847 -11.20 -42.32 32.13
N ASP A 848 -10.67 -41.12 32.34
CA ASP A 848 -9.44 -40.91 33.12
C ASP A 848 -9.65 -41.10 34.62
N HIS A 849 -10.89 -40.96 35.08
CA HIS A 849 -11.24 -40.96 36.49
C HIS A 849 -12.32 -41.98 36.88
N GLY A 850 -12.76 -42.84 35.96
CA GLY A 850 -13.74 -43.89 36.23
C GLY A 850 -15.13 -43.38 36.62
N LEU A 851 -15.46 -42.14 36.24
CA LEU A 851 -16.75 -41.52 36.54
C LEU A 851 -17.78 -41.87 35.46
N PRO A 852 -19.08 -41.98 35.78
CA PRO A 852 -20.12 -42.03 34.76
C PRO A 852 -20.05 -40.78 33.87
N GLU A 853 -20.10 -40.98 32.56
CA GLU A 853 -19.96 -39.90 31.56
C GLU A 853 -21.00 -38.79 31.76
N THR A 854 -22.22 -39.15 32.13
CA THR A 854 -23.29 -38.21 32.48
C THR A 854 -22.90 -37.25 33.61
N TRP A 855 -22.20 -37.75 34.64
CA TRP A 855 -21.73 -36.96 35.76
C TRP A 855 -20.47 -36.16 35.43
N ALA A 856 -19.57 -36.70 34.62
CA ALA A 856 -18.42 -35.96 34.12
C ALA A 856 -18.86 -34.72 33.30
N THR A 857 -19.82 -34.90 32.39
CA THR A 857 -20.44 -33.80 31.64
C THR A 857 -21.23 -32.85 32.54
N ALA A 858 -21.96 -33.37 33.54
CA ALA A 858 -22.70 -32.53 34.47
C ALA A 858 -21.77 -31.64 35.32
N LEU A 859 -20.65 -32.18 35.81
CA LEU A 859 -19.66 -31.44 36.59
C LEU A 859 -19.00 -30.33 35.76
N LEU A 860 -18.82 -30.52 34.46
CA LEU A 860 -18.28 -29.48 33.57
C LEU A 860 -19.32 -28.39 33.23
N THR A 861 -20.59 -28.78 33.07
CA THR A 861 -21.67 -27.87 32.61
C THR A 861 -22.46 -27.23 33.76
N GLY A 862 -22.31 -27.73 35.00
CA GLY A 862 -23.13 -27.35 36.15
C GLY A 862 -24.62 -27.73 36.00
N ARG A 863 -24.94 -28.63 35.07
CA ARG A 863 -26.31 -29.04 34.72
C ARG A 863 -26.40 -30.56 34.62
N LEU A 864 -27.39 -31.13 35.31
CA LEU A 864 -27.75 -32.54 35.16
C LEU A 864 -28.94 -32.64 34.21
N ALA A 865 -28.85 -33.49 33.19
CA ALA A 865 -29.87 -33.60 32.13
C ALA A 865 -31.13 -34.39 32.55
N GLU A 866 -31.10 -35.12 33.67
CA GLU A 866 -32.18 -36.02 34.11
C GLU A 866 -32.59 -35.81 35.57
N ALA A 867 -33.86 -36.12 35.88
CA ALA A 867 -34.46 -36.08 37.22
C ALA A 867 -35.45 -37.25 37.42
N PRO A 868 -35.75 -37.68 38.66
CA PRO A 868 -34.93 -37.62 39.89
C PRO A 868 -33.90 -38.78 39.96
N LEU A 869 -32.93 -38.67 40.86
CA LEU A 869 -31.88 -39.68 41.03
C LEU A 869 -32.42 -40.90 41.79
N ASP A 870 -32.25 -42.10 41.22
CA ASP A 870 -32.44 -43.34 41.97
C ASP A 870 -31.28 -43.56 42.97
N ALA A 871 -31.34 -44.65 43.74
CA ALA A 871 -30.31 -44.94 44.75
C ALA A 871 -28.89 -45.08 44.17
N GLU A 872 -28.76 -45.47 42.89
CA GLU A 872 -27.47 -45.59 42.19
C GLU A 872 -26.99 -44.23 41.66
N GLY A 873 -27.92 -43.41 41.18
CA GLY A 873 -27.71 -42.01 40.81
C GLY A 873 -27.25 -41.16 42.00
N ILE A 874 -27.82 -41.35 43.19
CA ILE A 874 -27.38 -40.68 44.42
C ILE A 874 -25.95 -41.08 44.78
N ARG A 875 -25.61 -42.37 44.72
CA ARG A 875 -24.23 -42.83 44.97
C ARG A 875 -23.25 -42.23 43.96
N SER A 876 -23.63 -42.19 42.69
CA SER A 876 -22.83 -41.58 41.62
C SER A 876 -22.65 -40.08 41.82
N ALA A 877 -23.69 -39.37 42.23
CA ALA A 877 -23.65 -37.94 42.57
C ALA A 877 -22.67 -37.65 43.71
N VAL A 878 -22.81 -38.36 44.82
CA VAL A 878 -21.96 -38.19 46.01
C VAL A 878 -20.50 -38.49 45.67
N THR A 879 -20.25 -39.55 44.90
CA THR A 879 -18.91 -39.94 44.45
C THR A 879 -18.29 -38.86 43.56
N ALA A 880 -19.02 -38.39 42.56
CA ALA A 880 -18.58 -37.38 41.60
C ALA A 880 -18.32 -36.01 42.26
N LEU A 881 -19.21 -35.56 43.14
CA LEU A 881 -19.06 -34.29 43.88
C LEU A 881 -17.92 -34.35 44.90
N THR A 882 -17.77 -35.47 45.62
CA THR A 882 -16.65 -35.66 46.56
C THR A 882 -15.32 -35.61 45.81
N TRP A 883 -15.24 -36.32 44.68
CA TRP A 883 -14.06 -36.27 43.82
C TRP A 883 -13.76 -34.86 43.34
N ALA A 884 -14.76 -34.13 42.85
CA ALA A 884 -14.63 -32.76 42.37
C ALA A 884 -14.07 -31.80 43.44
N PHE A 885 -14.49 -31.91 44.69
CA PHE A 885 -14.05 -31.02 45.77
C PHE A 885 -12.74 -31.44 46.45
N SER A 886 -12.28 -32.67 46.28
CA SER A 886 -11.12 -33.21 47.03
C SER A 886 -9.94 -33.63 46.17
N GLU A 887 -10.15 -33.91 44.89
CA GLU A 887 -9.12 -34.45 44.00
C GLU A 887 -8.86 -33.58 42.76
N ARG A 888 -9.45 -32.39 42.70
CA ARG A 888 -9.17 -31.37 41.66
C ARG A 888 -8.30 -30.25 42.21
N PRO A 889 -7.48 -29.60 41.37
CA PRO A 889 -6.70 -28.44 41.80
C PRO A 889 -7.63 -27.26 42.14
N VAL A 890 -7.13 -26.31 42.92
CA VAL A 890 -7.86 -25.10 43.28
C VAL A 890 -8.19 -24.32 42.01
N GLY A 891 -9.42 -23.84 41.90
CA GLY A 891 -9.91 -23.12 40.72
C GLY A 891 -10.30 -24.01 39.54
N ASP A 892 -10.32 -25.34 39.69
CA ASP A 892 -10.74 -26.24 38.63
C ASP A 892 -12.24 -26.07 38.26
N PRO A 893 -12.56 -25.97 36.96
CA PRO A 893 -13.91 -25.98 36.41
C PRO A 893 -14.90 -26.96 37.04
N VAL A 894 -14.43 -28.19 37.27
CA VAL A 894 -15.23 -29.32 37.77
C VAL A 894 -15.66 -29.07 39.20
N ALA A 895 -14.81 -28.46 40.02
CA ALA A 895 -15.15 -28.10 41.39
C ALA A 895 -16.22 -27.01 41.42
N GLU A 896 -16.20 -26.06 40.49
CA GLU A 896 -17.23 -25.01 40.43
C GLU A 896 -18.57 -25.55 39.94
N GLY A 897 -18.57 -26.38 38.87
CA GLY A 897 -19.80 -27.04 38.44
C GLY A 897 -20.37 -28.00 39.49
N ALA A 898 -19.51 -28.64 40.29
CA ALA A 898 -19.93 -29.41 41.46
C ALA A 898 -20.68 -28.55 42.50
N ARG A 899 -20.25 -27.31 42.77
CA ARG A 899 -20.99 -26.39 43.69
C ARG A 899 -22.36 -26.04 43.13
N LEU A 900 -22.44 -25.74 41.83
CA LEU A 900 -23.70 -25.43 41.15
C LEU A 900 -24.68 -26.61 41.19
N LEU A 901 -24.19 -27.84 40.98
CA LEU A 901 -24.98 -29.06 41.09
C LEU A 901 -25.42 -29.32 42.53
N LEU A 902 -24.51 -29.19 43.51
CA LEU A 902 -24.79 -29.40 44.92
C LEU A 902 -25.94 -28.51 45.42
N GLY A 903 -26.04 -27.28 44.91
CA GLY A 903 -27.14 -26.36 45.24
C GLY A 903 -28.51 -26.76 44.65
N ARG A 904 -28.55 -27.67 43.68
CA ARG A 904 -29.77 -28.10 42.95
C ARG A 904 -30.25 -29.50 43.31
N LEU A 905 -29.43 -30.30 43.99
CA LEU A 905 -29.76 -31.68 44.36
C LEU A 905 -30.59 -31.69 45.65
N THR A 906 -31.89 -32.00 45.55
CA THR A 906 -32.82 -32.11 46.68
C THR A 906 -32.98 -33.53 47.22
N ASP A 907 -32.58 -34.52 46.43
CA ASP A 907 -32.87 -35.94 46.70
C ASP A 907 -31.73 -36.64 47.48
N ILE A 908 -30.66 -35.91 47.82
CA ILE A 908 -29.54 -36.41 48.62
C ILE A 908 -29.93 -36.40 50.12
N PRO A 909 -29.70 -37.49 50.87
CA PRO A 909 -29.84 -37.54 52.33
C PRO A 909 -29.16 -36.37 53.07
N ALA A 910 -29.81 -35.84 54.11
CA ALA A 910 -29.41 -34.59 54.76
C ALA A 910 -27.99 -34.61 55.36
N ASP A 911 -27.54 -35.76 55.86
CA ASP A 911 -26.20 -35.95 56.41
C ASP A 911 -25.11 -35.95 55.33
N GLN A 912 -25.37 -36.60 54.19
CA GLN A 912 -24.50 -36.57 53.01
C GLN A 912 -24.40 -35.16 52.42
N LEU A 913 -25.54 -34.47 52.32
CA LEU A 913 -25.58 -33.10 51.82
C LEU A 913 -24.78 -32.16 52.72
N THR A 914 -24.84 -32.35 54.04
CA THR A 914 -24.05 -31.58 55.01
C THR A 914 -22.55 -31.82 54.83
N ALA A 915 -22.13 -33.08 54.66
CA ALA A 915 -20.72 -33.40 54.42
C ALA A 915 -20.20 -32.82 53.09
N LEU A 916 -20.98 -32.92 52.01
CA LEU A 916 -20.62 -32.35 50.71
C LEU A 916 -20.52 -30.82 50.76
N ARG A 917 -21.40 -30.13 51.52
CA ARG A 917 -21.31 -28.68 51.74
C ARG A 917 -20.03 -28.29 52.48
N ALA A 918 -19.64 -29.05 53.51
CA ALA A 918 -18.39 -28.80 54.21
C ALA A 918 -17.15 -28.96 53.29
N LEU A 919 -17.17 -29.93 52.36
CA LEU A 919 -16.12 -30.08 51.34
C LEU A 919 -16.12 -28.92 50.33
N ALA A 920 -17.32 -28.49 49.90
CA ALA A 920 -17.48 -27.36 49.00
C ALA A 920 -16.96 -26.05 49.63
N ASP A 921 -17.30 -25.79 50.89
CA ASP A 921 -16.87 -24.60 51.64
C ASP A 921 -15.36 -24.60 51.87
N ARG A 922 -14.78 -25.74 52.25
CA ARG A 922 -13.31 -25.90 52.38
C ARG A 922 -12.61 -25.59 51.06
N SER A 923 -13.05 -26.23 49.97
CA SER A 923 -12.43 -26.05 48.66
C SER A 923 -12.56 -24.62 48.11
N ALA A 924 -13.57 -23.85 48.55
CA ALA A 924 -13.76 -22.46 48.15
C ALA A 924 -12.93 -21.47 48.98
N THR A 925 -12.57 -21.82 50.22
CA THR A 925 -11.87 -20.94 51.17
C THR A 925 -10.41 -21.32 51.42
N THR A 926 -9.89 -22.25 50.62
CA THR A 926 -8.53 -22.78 50.75
C THR A 926 -7.47 -21.70 50.47
N PRO A 927 -6.38 -21.61 51.27
CA PRO A 927 -5.29 -20.67 51.03
C PRO A 927 -4.33 -21.11 49.91
N VAL A 928 -4.56 -22.28 49.31
CA VAL A 928 -3.72 -22.85 48.24
C VAL A 928 -3.96 -22.08 46.93
N PRO A 929 -2.91 -21.67 46.19
CA PRO A 929 -3.09 -20.93 44.94
C PRO A 929 -3.84 -21.71 43.85
N PRO A 930 -4.58 -21.04 42.95
CA PRO A 930 -5.19 -21.69 41.78
C PRO A 930 -4.20 -22.53 40.96
N GLY A 931 -4.65 -23.67 40.45
CA GLY A 931 -3.84 -24.64 39.71
C GLY A 931 -3.04 -25.61 40.59
N GLN A 932 -3.01 -25.41 41.92
CA GLN A 932 -2.32 -26.30 42.86
C GLN A 932 -3.30 -27.20 43.62
N TYR A 933 -2.80 -28.29 44.23
CA TYR A 933 -3.63 -29.25 44.97
C TYR A 933 -3.52 -29.03 46.49
N GLU A 934 -4.65 -29.11 47.21
CA GLU A 934 -4.66 -29.10 48.69
C GLU A 934 -3.79 -30.24 49.27
N ALA A 935 -3.72 -31.35 48.55
CA ALA A 935 -2.90 -32.52 48.88
C ALA A 935 -1.39 -32.33 48.63
N ASN A 936 -0.94 -31.17 48.14
CA ASN A 936 0.47 -30.83 47.97
C ASN A 936 0.95 -29.93 49.12
N PRO A 937 1.74 -30.47 50.08
CA PRO A 937 2.25 -29.72 51.24
C PRO A 937 3.10 -28.51 50.89
N LEU A 938 3.71 -28.46 49.70
CA LEU A 938 4.49 -27.32 49.23
C LEU A 938 3.65 -26.04 49.13
N PHE A 939 2.33 -26.19 48.98
CA PHE A 939 1.39 -25.09 48.90
C PHE A 939 0.43 -25.03 50.08
N SER A 940 0.01 -26.17 50.63
CA SER A 940 -0.94 -26.18 51.75
C SER A 940 -0.28 -25.91 53.10
N VAL A 941 0.95 -26.38 53.33
CA VAL A 941 1.67 -26.23 54.61
C VAL A 941 3.19 -26.04 54.39
N PRO A 942 3.63 -25.01 53.62
CA PRO A 942 5.03 -24.85 53.23
C PRO A 942 6.01 -24.76 54.41
N ALA A 943 5.60 -24.12 55.52
CA ALA A 943 6.44 -24.02 56.71
C ALA A 943 6.73 -25.39 57.35
N LEU A 944 5.75 -26.30 57.34
CA LEU A 944 5.94 -27.66 57.84
C LEU A 944 6.83 -28.48 56.92
N VAL A 945 6.77 -28.24 55.60
CA VAL A 945 7.71 -28.86 54.64
C VAL A 945 9.14 -28.45 54.98
N ASP A 946 9.38 -27.17 55.26
CA ASP A 946 10.71 -26.66 55.58
C ASP A 946 11.23 -27.24 56.90
N GLU A 947 10.37 -27.39 57.91
CA GLU A 947 10.70 -28.07 59.18
C GLU A 947 11.06 -29.54 58.98
N VAL A 948 10.28 -30.28 58.18
CA VAL A 948 10.53 -31.69 57.87
C VAL A 948 11.78 -31.87 57.01
N ALA A 949 12.02 -30.98 56.05
CA ALA A 949 13.22 -30.98 55.22
C ALA A 949 14.48 -30.80 56.08
N ALA A 950 14.46 -29.86 57.02
CA ALA A 950 15.56 -29.63 57.95
C ALA A 950 15.76 -30.81 58.92
N SER A 951 14.69 -31.38 59.47
CA SER A 951 14.72 -32.49 60.42
C SER A 951 15.24 -33.79 59.79
N LEU A 952 14.88 -34.06 58.52
CA LEU A 952 15.29 -35.26 57.79
C LEU A 952 16.58 -35.08 56.96
N GLY A 953 17.06 -33.85 56.79
CA GLY A 953 18.25 -33.55 55.98
C GLY A 953 18.04 -33.82 54.48
N VAL A 954 16.85 -33.50 53.96
CA VAL A 954 16.45 -33.74 52.57
C VAL A 954 15.92 -32.46 51.91
N GLY A 955 15.80 -32.46 50.58
CA GLY A 955 15.16 -31.40 49.81
C GLY A 955 13.66 -31.29 50.08
N ARG A 956 13.09 -30.12 49.76
CA ARG A 956 11.67 -29.80 50.01
C ARG A 956 10.70 -30.79 49.36
N ASP A 957 11.02 -31.28 48.17
CA ASP A 957 10.21 -32.29 47.47
C ASP A 957 10.17 -33.62 48.22
N ALA A 958 11.30 -34.07 48.79
CA ALA A 958 11.34 -35.29 49.60
C ALA A 958 10.59 -35.13 50.92
N ALA A 959 10.69 -33.96 51.56
CA ALA A 959 9.90 -33.63 52.75
C ALA A 959 8.39 -33.56 52.44
N ALA A 960 7.99 -33.00 51.30
CA ALA A 960 6.60 -32.98 50.86
C ALA A 960 6.06 -34.40 50.61
N LEU A 961 6.85 -35.27 49.97
CA LEU A 961 6.50 -36.68 49.79
C LEU A 961 6.37 -37.41 51.14
N HIS A 962 7.25 -37.12 52.10
CA HIS A 962 7.18 -37.67 53.46
C HIS A 962 5.82 -37.37 54.10
N LEU A 963 5.45 -36.08 54.13
CA LEU A 963 4.20 -35.61 54.71
C LEU A 963 2.98 -36.25 54.03
N GLN A 964 2.99 -36.37 52.70
CA GLN A 964 1.92 -37.02 51.96
C GLN A 964 1.75 -38.50 52.33
N LEU A 965 2.86 -39.24 52.49
CA LEU A 965 2.81 -40.66 52.86
C LEU A 965 2.30 -40.90 54.30
N HIS A 966 2.44 -39.91 55.20
CA HIS A 966 1.91 -39.97 56.56
C HIS A 966 0.47 -39.44 56.66
N ALA A 967 0.11 -38.44 55.85
CA ALA A 967 -1.22 -37.84 55.87
C ALA A 967 -2.26 -38.68 55.12
N PHE A 968 -1.87 -39.39 54.06
CA PHE A 968 -2.77 -40.18 53.24
C PHE A 968 -2.55 -41.67 53.44
N ASP A 969 -3.63 -42.42 53.64
CA ASP A 969 -3.57 -43.88 53.73
C ASP A 969 -3.27 -44.49 52.34
N ARG A 970 -2.03 -44.96 52.18
CA ARG A 970 -1.43 -45.65 51.02
C ARG A 970 -1.76 -45.00 49.66
N PRO A 971 -1.40 -43.72 49.43
CA PRO A 971 -1.68 -43.06 48.16
C PRO A 971 -0.91 -43.73 47.02
N ALA A 972 -1.57 -43.91 45.87
CA ALA A 972 -0.91 -44.47 44.69
C ALA A 972 0.13 -43.49 44.11
N ASP A 973 1.26 -44.01 43.63
CA ASP A 973 2.34 -43.22 43.00
C ASP A 973 1.83 -42.32 41.86
N ARG A 974 0.80 -42.75 41.11
CA ARG A 974 0.18 -41.94 40.06
C ARG A 974 -0.51 -40.69 40.63
N THR A 975 -1.19 -40.84 41.76
CA THR A 975 -1.94 -39.76 42.42
C THR A 975 -0.99 -38.75 43.06
N VAL A 976 0.05 -39.23 43.75
CA VAL A 976 1.10 -38.38 44.31
C VAL A 976 1.80 -37.58 43.22
N ARG A 977 2.14 -38.21 42.09
CA ARG A 977 2.73 -37.51 40.94
C ARG A 977 1.81 -36.43 40.38
N ARG A 978 0.51 -36.70 40.32
CA ARG A 978 -0.48 -35.71 39.86
C ARG A 978 -0.51 -34.49 40.78
N TRP A 979 -0.63 -34.69 42.09
CA TRP A 979 -0.72 -33.59 43.06
C TRP A 979 0.52 -32.69 43.08
N ASN A 980 1.69 -33.27 42.85
CA ASN A 980 2.95 -32.53 42.84
C ASN A 980 3.38 -32.10 41.42
N THR A 981 2.59 -32.42 40.39
CA THR A 981 2.94 -32.19 38.98
C THR A 981 4.30 -32.79 38.59
N TRP A 982 4.63 -33.95 39.17
CA TRP A 982 5.91 -34.63 38.98
C TRP A 982 5.91 -35.62 37.83
N THR A 983 7.02 -35.66 37.10
CA THR A 983 7.31 -36.75 36.16
C THR A 983 7.60 -38.05 36.92
N LEU A 984 7.52 -39.19 36.22
CA LEU A 984 7.85 -40.49 36.81
C LEU A 984 9.30 -40.54 37.31
N ASP A 985 10.23 -39.94 36.57
CA ASP A 985 11.66 -39.95 36.91
C ASP A 985 11.97 -39.01 38.06
N HIS A 986 11.33 -37.83 38.12
CA HIS A 986 11.44 -36.94 39.28
C HIS A 986 10.93 -37.62 40.56
N HIS A 987 9.76 -38.27 40.48
CA HIS A 987 9.21 -39.01 41.62
C HIS A 987 10.11 -40.16 42.09
N ARG A 988 10.78 -40.87 41.16
CA ARG A 988 11.78 -41.89 41.50
C ARG A 988 13.00 -41.29 42.20
N ALA A 989 13.48 -40.13 41.74
CA ALA A 989 14.59 -39.43 42.35
C ALA A 989 14.27 -39.01 43.80
N VAL A 990 13.10 -38.39 44.01
CA VAL A 990 12.62 -37.97 45.33
C VAL A 990 12.44 -39.17 46.28
N ARG A 991 11.89 -40.28 45.80
CA ARG A 991 11.79 -41.53 46.59
C ARG A 991 13.14 -42.09 46.98
N LYS A 992 14.12 -42.03 46.08
CA LYS A 992 15.49 -42.49 46.34
C LYS A 992 16.15 -41.64 47.43
N GLU A 993 15.97 -40.33 47.37
CA GLU A 993 16.45 -39.38 48.38
C GLU A 993 15.85 -39.68 49.76
N LEU A 994 14.52 -39.82 49.84
CA LEU A 994 13.82 -40.13 51.09
C LEU A 994 14.26 -41.49 51.69
N THR A 995 14.53 -42.48 50.83
CA THR A 995 15.03 -43.79 51.24
C THR A 995 16.48 -43.70 51.74
N ALA A 996 17.32 -42.90 51.08
CA ALA A 996 18.71 -42.67 51.49
C ALA A 996 18.80 -41.98 52.86
N ALA A 997 17.86 -41.06 53.14
CA ALA A 997 17.74 -40.37 54.42
C ALA A 997 17.18 -41.25 55.56
N LYS A 998 16.81 -42.51 55.28
CA LYS A 998 16.20 -43.44 56.25
C LYS A 998 14.99 -42.84 56.98
N ALA A 999 14.19 -42.04 56.27
CA ALA A 999 13.05 -41.36 56.85
C ALA A 999 12.06 -42.36 57.49
N PRO A 1000 11.45 -42.04 58.65
CA PRO A 1000 10.50 -42.92 59.32
C PRO A 1000 9.32 -43.31 58.42
N ARG A 1001 9.00 -44.60 58.36
CA ARG A 1001 7.83 -45.09 57.61
C ARG A 1001 6.57 -45.03 58.47
N PRO A 1002 5.39 -44.74 57.88
CA PRO A 1002 4.12 -44.87 58.58
C PRO A 1002 3.88 -46.31 59.04
N ALA A 1003 3.16 -46.50 60.15
CA ALA A 1003 2.86 -47.83 60.70
C ALA A 1003 2.03 -48.67 59.72
N SER A 1004 2.44 -49.92 59.45
CA SER A 1004 1.77 -50.77 58.46
C SER A 1004 0.59 -51.55 59.05
N THR A 1005 -0.63 -51.31 58.57
CA THR A 1005 -1.77 -52.26 58.68
C THR A 1005 -1.58 -53.45 57.72
N PRO A 1006 -2.21 -54.63 57.93
CA PRO A 1006 -2.03 -55.83 57.09
C PRO A 1006 -2.40 -55.63 55.59
N PRO A 1007 -1.98 -56.54 54.69
CA PRO A 1007 -2.15 -56.37 53.25
C PRO A 1007 -3.58 -56.74 52.80
N ALA A 1008 -4.50 -55.79 52.84
CA ALA A 1008 -5.60 -55.73 51.88
C ALA A 1008 -5.17 -54.86 50.68
N ALA A 1009 -5.84 -55.02 49.54
CA ALA A 1009 -5.60 -54.31 48.28
C ALA A 1009 -5.39 -52.80 48.46
N VAL A 1010 -4.69 -52.15 47.51
CA VAL A 1010 -4.50 -50.68 47.49
C VAL A 1010 -5.85 -50.01 47.79
N PRO A 1011 -5.95 -49.15 48.81
CA PRO A 1011 -7.22 -48.55 49.16
C PRO A 1011 -7.73 -47.74 47.96
N PRO A 1012 -9.04 -47.81 47.67
CA PRO A 1012 -9.59 -47.05 46.57
C PRO A 1012 -9.41 -45.53 46.81
N PRO A 1013 -9.50 -44.69 45.77
CA PRO A 1013 -9.45 -43.24 45.87
C PRO A 1013 -10.33 -42.65 46.99
N ALA A 1014 -10.04 -41.42 47.45
CA ALA A 1014 -10.73 -40.84 48.61
C ALA A 1014 -12.24 -40.73 48.40
N HIS A 1015 -12.67 -40.40 47.17
CA HIS A 1015 -14.07 -40.35 46.79
C HIS A 1015 -14.77 -41.72 46.78
N GLU A 1016 -14.08 -42.79 46.37
CA GLU A 1016 -14.58 -44.17 46.43
C GLU A 1016 -14.63 -44.69 47.87
N ARG A 1017 -13.65 -44.35 48.72
CA ARG A 1017 -13.69 -44.68 50.16
C ARG A 1017 -14.85 -43.99 50.86
N PHE A 1018 -15.10 -42.73 50.53
CA PHE A 1018 -16.24 -41.98 51.05
C PHE A 1018 -17.57 -42.64 50.62
N ALA A 1019 -17.68 -43.07 49.36
CA ALA A 1019 -18.85 -43.80 48.86
C ALA A 1019 -19.01 -45.20 49.49
N CYS A 1020 -17.93 -45.96 49.65
CA CYS A 1020 -17.92 -47.30 50.24
C CYS A 1020 -18.20 -47.30 51.75
N ALA A 1021 -17.52 -46.44 52.52
CA ALA A 1021 -17.75 -46.31 53.95
C ALA A 1021 -19.21 -45.94 54.28
N TRP A 1022 -19.87 -45.24 53.36
CA TRP A 1022 -21.27 -44.87 53.52
C TRP A 1022 -22.23 -45.99 53.07
N ALA A 1023 -21.92 -46.71 51.98
CA ALA A 1023 -22.69 -47.89 51.58
C ALA A 1023 -22.76 -48.97 52.69
N GLU A 1024 -21.71 -49.08 53.50
CA GLU A 1024 -21.66 -49.96 54.67
C GLU A 1024 -22.46 -49.42 55.88
N ALA A 1025 -22.58 -48.11 56.04
CA ALA A 1025 -23.38 -47.47 57.11
C ALA A 1025 -24.90 -47.55 56.89
N GLY A 1026 -25.34 -47.73 55.63
CA GLY A 1026 -26.76 -47.90 55.26
C GLY A 1026 -27.30 -49.33 55.45
N ALA A 1027 -26.44 -50.33 55.67
CA ALA A 1027 -26.88 -51.67 56.03
C ALA A 1027 -27.23 -51.71 57.53
N SER A 1028 -28.49 -51.99 57.86
CA SER A 1028 -28.94 -52.16 59.26
C SER A 1028 -27.94 -52.99 60.08
N PRO A 1029 -27.63 -52.59 61.32
CA PRO A 1029 -26.63 -53.27 62.12
C PRO A 1029 -27.06 -54.73 62.33
N ARG A 1030 -26.23 -55.68 61.88
CA ARG A 1030 -26.38 -57.08 62.28
C ARG A 1030 -26.25 -57.14 63.81
N ARG A 1031 -27.30 -57.62 64.47
CA ARG A 1031 -27.28 -58.04 65.88
C ARG A 1031 -26.24 -59.12 66.13
#